data_AF-A0A952M482-F1
#
_entry.id   AF-A0A952M482-F1
#
_cell.length_a   1.000
_cell.length_b   1.000
_cell.length_c   1.000
_cell.angle_alpha   90.00
_cell.angle_beta   90.00
_cell.angle_gamma   90.00
#
_symmetry.space_group_name_H-M   'P 1'
#
loop_
_entity.id
_entity.type
_entity.pdbx_description
1 polymer ?
#
loop_
_entity_poly.entity_id
_entity_poly.type
_entity_poly.pdbx_seq_one_letter_code
_entity_poly.pdbx_strand_id
1 'polypeptide(L)'
;MYPVLEVLPQLKTQINSQKIIILQAPPGAGKSTVLPLQLINEPWLAGKKIIMLEPRRLAARSVAMRMAQLLDEEVGATIGYRVRFENKVSAATRIEVVTEGILTRMIQTDSTLENVGMVIFDEFHERSLQADLALALCVQVQTVVRDDLRLLIMSATLDGEKISGVLNNAPILTSLGRQYPTIHHYINPDKDLRLPQNVARVIRKALKEQTGDMLVFLPGAGEIQHVQQLLEAENVSGVVPLFGDLPFKKQQEAILPHPQGLRKIVLATSLAETSLTIEGITTVIDCGYARVPRFDPRSGLTRLETVRVTRDAADQRAGRAARLGPGVCYRLWPEALHHTLQPNRQPEILDADLASLVLELANWGVTELAELTWITQPPPGAVSQARELLHTLEALDENKITTRGSEMLKLPTHPRIAHMLLSGQGVSLSLAVDLASLLEERDPLPKEAGADLCLRVELLRKWRAGERVNADRKVLERIERVATNWRKIFKLKEDNTHPPDSEVGRLIAEAYPERIAQQQEKQSERYKLANGRVVKLPQHDALARERWLAVAHVDAGSNEGKIFLAAPLDEIELQYRATEKETVKWDADRGMVVAQLEKIIGNTILSVKPLTKISEAKRITVLLAALREEGIKMLGWADTHTEWQNRVMSARTWRPDEAWPDVSTNHLLATAGVWLTPYLNNITKRSELQKLDLLNMLTGLLPWDLQPKLDKVAPVRLNVPSGSQIKLIYFSDGRPPVMEVRLQEMFGLLETPVINEGRTKILLHLLSPGYKPVQVTQDLKSFWQTTYHEVRKELRMRYPKHHWPEDPWTAEAVRGVKRRG
;
A
#
# COMPACT_ATOMS: atom_id res chain seq x y z
N MET A 1 -12.74 -44.49 -18.43
CA MET A 1 -13.68 -43.79 -17.53
C MET A 1 -12.90 -42.68 -16.82
N TYR A 2 -13.42 -41.45 -16.79
CA TYR A 2 -12.72 -40.30 -16.17
C TYR A 2 -12.76 -40.40 -14.63
N PRO A 3 -11.65 -40.14 -13.91
CA PRO A 3 -11.61 -40.28 -12.44
C PRO A 3 -12.61 -39.40 -11.69
N VAL A 4 -12.99 -38.24 -12.23
CA VAL A 4 -13.98 -37.37 -11.58
C VAL A 4 -15.37 -38.03 -11.48
N LEU A 5 -15.65 -39.05 -12.30
CA LEU A 5 -16.93 -39.77 -12.25
C LEU A 5 -17.07 -40.64 -10.99
N GLU A 6 -15.97 -41.00 -10.33
CA GLU A 6 -16.00 -41.77 -9.09
C GLU A 6 -16.60 -40.97 -7.93
N VAL A 7 -16.39 -39.65 -7.90
CA VAL A 7 -16.93 -38.75 -6.87
C VAL A 7 -18.30 -38.16 -7.24
N LEU A 8 -18.78 -38.40 -8.47
CA LEU A 8 -20.02 -37.81 -8.98
C LEU A 8 -21.26 -38.17 -8.15
N PRO A 9 -21.49 -39.44 -7.71
CA PRO A 9 -22.66 -39.77 -6.88
C PRO A 9 -22.66 -39.01 -5.54
N GLN A 10 -21.49 -38.89 -4.92
CA GLN A 10 -21.31 -38.15 -3.68
C GLN A 10 -21.54 -36.65 -3.88
N LEU A 11 -21.02 -36.09 -4.98
CA LEU A 11 -21.24 -34.69 -5.36
C LEU A 11 -22.73 -34.40 -5.55
N LYS A 12 -23.45 -35.21 -6.33
CA LYS A 12 -24.90 -35.03 -6.57
C LYS A 12 -25.71 -35.12 -5.28
N THR A 13 -25.30 -35.99 -4.35
CA THR A 13 -25.96 -36.11 -3.04
C THR A 13 -25.71 -34.86 -2.18
N GLN A 14 -24.45 -34.45 -2.04
CA GLN A 14 -24.09 -33.32 -1.20
C GLN A 14 -24.62 -32.00 -1.76
N ILE A 15 -24.70 -31.81 -3.08
CA ILE A 15 -25.13 -30.54 -3.65
C ILE A 15 -26.63 -30.28 -3.50
N ASN A 16 -27.39 -31.31 -3.12
CA ASN A 16 -28.78 -31.16 -2.75
C ASN A 16 -28.94 -30.58 -1.33
N SER A 17 -28.02 -30.92 -0.40
CA SER A 17 -28.08 -30.44 0.99
C SER A 17 -27.19 -29.24 1.28
N GLN A 18 -26.06 -29.10 0.57
CA GLN A 18 -25.07 -28.05 0.71
C GLN A 18 -24.98 -27.24 -0.59
N LYS A 19 -25.03 -25.92 -0.49
CA LYS A 19 -25.04 -25.04 -1.67
C LYS A 19 -23.65 -24.66 -2.15
N ILE A 20 -22.63 -24.81 -1.31
CA ILE A 20 -21.23 -24.61 -1.66
C ILE A 20 -20.51 -25.94 -1.51
N ILE A 21 -19.77 -26.36 -2.54
CA ILE A 21 -18.93 -27.57 -2.49
C ILE A 21 -17.55 -27.24 -3.03
N ILE A 22 -16.52 -27.79 -2.38
CA ILE A 22 -15.15 -27.73 -2.84
C ILE A 22 -14.79 -29.10 -3.43
N LEU A 23 -14.41 -29.12 -4.71
CA LEU A 23 -13.91 -30.32 -5.38
C LEU A 23 -12.41 -30.21 -5.62
N GLN A 24 -11.67 -31.10 -4.98
CA GLN A 24 -10.25 -31.31 -5.22
C GLN A 24 -10.06 -32.42 -6.24
N ALA A 25 -9.52 -32.09 -7.41
CA ALA A 25 -9.22 -33.07 -8.43
C ALA A 25 -7.99 -32.65 -9.25
N PRO A 26 -7.05 -33.57 -9.56
CA PRO A 26 -5.89 -33.23 -10.36
C PRO A 26 -6.31 -32.82 -11.78
N PRO A 27 -5.52 -31.97 -12.47
CA PRO A 27 -5.89 -31.56 -13.82
C PRO A 27 -5.82 -32.75 -14.78
N GLY A 28 -6.75 -32.83 -15.72
CA GLY A 28 -6.94 -34.00 -16.59
C GLY A 28 -7.90 -35.06 -16.04
N ALA A 29 -8.37 -34.95 -14.79
CA ALA A 29 -9.36 -35.87 -14.22
C ALA A 29 -10.76 -35.78 -14.86
N GLY A 30 -10.99 -34.80 -15.75
CA GLY A 30 -12.29 -34.52 -16.37
C GLY A 30 -13.14 -33.48 -15.62
N LYS A 31 -12.57 -32.80 -14.61
CA LYS A 31 -13.29 -31.82 -13.78
C LYS A 31 -13.90 -30.66 -14.58
N SER A 32 -13.17 -30.13 -15.57
CA SER A 32 -13.60 -28.97 -16.36
C SER A 32 -14.45 -29.35 -17.58
N THR A 33 -14.24 -30.55 -18.13
CA THR A 33 -14.78 -30.95 -19.45
C THR A 33 -15.87 -32.01 -19.39
N VAL A 34 -16.00 -32.73 -18.29
CA VAL A 34 -16.97 -33.82 -18.13
C VAL A 34 -17.95 -33.52 -17.01
N LEU A 35 -17.48 -33.00 -15.88
CA LEU A 35 -18.31 -32.75 -14.72
C LEU A 35 -19.49 -31.80 -15.00
N PRO A 36 -19.31 -30.64 -15.67
CA PRO A 36 -20.43 -29.72 -15.92
C PRO A 36 -21.54 -30.37 -16.76
N LEU A 37 -21.17 -31.22 -17.73
CA LEU A 37 -22.12 -31.96 -18.56
C LEU A 37 -22.98 -32.93 -17.74
N GLN A 38 -22.44 -33.48 -16.65
CA GLN A 38 -23.19 -34.39 -15.77
C GLN A 38 -24.17 -33.67 -14.83
N LEU A 39 -24.05 -32.34 -14.71
CA LEU A 39 -24.86 -31.50 -13.81
C LEU A 39 -25.97 -30.74 -14.56
N ILE A 40 -25.89 -30.62 -15.89
CA ILE A 40 -26.77 -29.80 -16.72
C ILE A 40 -28.26 -30.17 -16.68
N ASN A 41 -28.55 -31.43 -16.33
CA ASN A 41 -29.89 -32.02 -16.27
C ASN A 41 -30.34 -32.33 -14.84
N GLU A 42 -29.60 -31.87 -13.83
CA GLU A 42 -30.00 -32.10 -12.44
C GLU A 42 -31.31 -31.36 -12.12
N PRO A 43 -32.27 -32.01 -11.41
CA PRO A 43 -33.59 -31.41 -11.17
C PRO A 43 -33.53 -30.05 -10.48
N TRP A 44 -32.58 -29.87 -9.56
CA TRP A 44 -32.42 -28.62 -8.82
C TRP A 44 -31.97 -27.44 -9.67
N LEU A 45 -31.41 -27.71 -10.86
CA LEU A 45 -30.99 -26.65 -11.79
C LEU A 45 -32.22 -26.05 -12.49
N ALA A 46 -33.33 -26.78 -12.57
CA ALA A 46 -34.61 -26.32 -13.10
C ALA A 46 -34.50 -25.65 -14.49
N GLY A 47 -33.64 -26.17 -15.35
CA GLY A 47 -33.40 -25.61 -16.69
C GLY A 47 -32.56 -24.31 -16.71
N LYS A 48 -32.13 -23.78 -15.56
CA LYS A 48 -31.23 -22.61 -15.47
C LYS A 48 -29.84 -22.92 -16.01
N LYS A 49 -29.04 -21.88 -16.24
CA LYS A 49 -27.67 -22.00 -16.77
C LYS A 49 -26.66 -22.38 -15.69
N ILE A 50 -25.57 -23.01 -16.14
CA ILE A 50 -24.33 -23.15 -15.39
C ILE A 50 -23.33 -22.16 -15.99
N ILE A 51 -22.76 -21.30 -15.17
CA ILE A 51 -21.63 -20.46 -15.56
C ILE A 51 -20.35 -21.10 -15.02
N MET A 52 -19.35 -21.30 -15.88
CA MET A 52 -18.05 -21.84 -15.48
C MET A 52 -16.95 -20.82 -15.71
N LEU A 53 -16.31 -20.42 -14.62
CA LEU A 53 -15.17 -19.53 -14.62
C LEU A 53 -13.90 -20.26 -15.01
N GLU A 54 -13.17 -19.71 -15.96
CA GLU A 54 -11.83 -20.15 -16.36
C GLU A 54 -10.86 -18.95 -16.32
N PRO A 55 -9.67 -19.09 -15.72
CA PRO A 55 -8.76 -17.96 -15.51
C PRO A 55 -8.24 -17.35 -16.82
N ARG A 56 -8.22 -18.14 -17.90
CA ARG A 56 -7.52 -17.77 -19.14
C ARG A 56 -8.40 -17.94 -20.36
N ARG A 57 -8.26 -17.00 -21.31
CA ARG A 57 -9.01 -16.99 -22.58
C ARG A 57 -8.85 -18.30 -23.37
N LEU A 58 -7.63 -18.81 -23.46
CA LEU A 58 -7.35 -20.07 -24.17
C LEU A 58 -7.98 -21.27 -23.46
N ALA A 59 -7.99 -21.29 -22.11
CA ALA A 59 -8.61 -22.34 -21.32
C ALA A 59 -10.12 -22.34 -21.53
N ALA A 60 -10.77 -21.18 -21.35
CA ALA A 60 -12.20 -21.00 -21.56
C ALA A 60 -12.68 -21.50 -22.93
N ARG A 61 -11.96 -21.14 -24.00
CA ARG A 61 -12.25 -21.59 -25.36
C ARG A 61 -12.05 -23.09 -25.53
N SER A 62 -10.91 -23.62 -25.06
CA SER A 62 -10.56 -25.02 -25.24
C SER A 62 -11.51 -25.94 -24.48
N VAL A 63 -11.92 -25.55 -23.27
CA VAL A 63 -12.87 -26.33 -22.46
C VAL A 63 -14.27 -26.29 -23.05
N ALA A 64 -14.76 -25.12 -23.50
CA ALA A 64 -16.04 -25.03 -24.20
C ALA A 64 -16.04 -25.87 -25.49
N MET A 65 -14.98 -25.80 -26.30
CA MET A 65 -14.83 -26.62 -27.51
C MET A 65 -14.82 -28.11 -27.19
N ARG A 66 -14.09 -28.52 -26.15
CA ARG A 66 -14.03 -29.93 -25.75
C ARG A 66 -15.38 -30.44 -25.27
N MET A 67 -16.12 -29.66 -24.48
CA MET A 67 -17.47 -30.02 -24.04
C MET A 67 -18.45 -30.13 -25.21
N ALA A 68 -18.41 -29.20 -26.16
CA ALA A 68 -19.25 -29.26 -27.36
C ALA A 68 -18.94 -30.52 -28.21
N GLN A 69 -17.66 -30.85 -28.39
CA GLN A 69 -17.23 -32.08 -29.08
C GLN A 69 -17.73 -33.35 -28.39
N LEU A 70 -17.77 -33.38 -27.05
CA LEU A 70 -18.28 -34.54 -26.30
C LEU A 70 -19.80 -34.73 -26.46
N LEU A 71 -20.52 -33.68 -26.86
CA LEU A 71 -21.94 -33.72 -27.21
C LEU A 71 -22.20 -33.86 -28.71
N ASP A 72 -21.15 -33.93 -29.54
CA ASP A 72 -21.24 -33.89 -31.01
C ASP A 72 -21.96 -32.62 -31.54
N GLU A 73 -21.71 -31.47 -30.88
CA GLU A 73 -22.29 -30.17 -31.21
C GLU A 73 -21.20 -29.12 -31.54
N GLU A 74 -21.61 -28.05 -32.22
CA GLU A 74 -20.80 -26.84 -32.37
C GLU A 74 -20.88 -25.93 -31.14
N VAL A 75 -19.78 -25.22 -30.85
CA VAL A 75 -19.77 -24.20 -29.80
C VAL A 75 -20.70 -23.04 -30.17
N GLY A 76 -21.57 -22.68 -29.24
CA GLY A 76 -22.64 -21.69 -29.40
C GLY A 76 -24.04 -22.31 -29.32
N ALA A 77 -24.14 -23.64 -29.42
CA ALA A 77 -25.36 -24.41 -29.14
C ALA A 77 -25.55 -24.58 -27.62
N THR A 78 -25.59 -25.81 -27.10
CA THR A 78 -25.77 -26.09 -25.66
C THR A 78 -24.60 -25.55 -24.82
N ILE A 79 -23.40 -25.54 -25.39
CA ILE A 79 -22.16 -25.07 -24.76
C ILE A 79 -21.67 -23.80 -25.48
N GLY A 80 -21.37 -22.74 -24.73
CA GLY A 80 -20.83 -21.50 -25.27
C GLY A 80 -19.72 -20.90 -24.42
N TYR A 81 -19.09 -19.83 -24.92
CA TYR A 81 -18.12 -19.07 -24.14
C TYR A 81 -18.20 -17.55 -24.34
N ARG A 82 -17.71 -16.82 -23.35
CA ARG A 82 -17.51 -15.36 -23.40
C ARG A 82 -16.13 -14.99 -22.90
N VAL A 83 -15.35 -14.30 -23.74
CA VAL A 83 -14.02 -13.78 -23.39
C VAL A 83 -13.87 -12.33 -23.85
N ARG A 84 -12.85 -11.60 -23.38
CA ARG A 84 -12.62 -10.20 -23.81
C ARG A 84 -12.53 -10.13 -25.35
N PHE A 85 -13.43 -9.35 -25.95
CA PHE A 85 -13.60 -9.11 -27.39
C PHE A 85 -14.20 -10.26 -28.24
N GLU A 86 -14.66 -11.37 -27.64
CA GLU A 86 -15.25 -12.49 -28.39
C GLU A 86 -16.38 -13.17 -27.60
N ASN A 87 -17.51 -13.45 -28.26
CA ASN A 87 -18.68 -14.06 -27.66
C ASN A 87 -19.27 -15.12 -28.59
N LYS A 88 -19.45 -16.35 -28.12
CA LYS A 88 -20.10 -17.47 -28.82
C LYS A 88 -21.13 -18.15 -27.92
N VAL A 89 -22.29 -17.53 -27.81
CA VAL A 89 -23.43 -18.01 -27.02
C VAL A 89 -24.72 -17.74 -27.79
N SER A 90 -25.76 -18.53 -27.51
CA SER A 90 -27.11 -18.35 -28.07
C SER A 90 -28.18 -18.51 -26.99
N ALA A 91 -29.45 -18.39 -27.37
CA ALA A 91 -30.57 -18.69 -26.48
C ALA A 91 -30.60 -20.16 -26.04
N ALA A 92 -30.02 -21.08 -26.83
CA ALA A 92 -29.94 -22.51 -26.50
C ALA A 92 -28.83 -22.83 -25.48
N THR A 93 -27.91 -21.90 -25.22
CA THR A 93 -26.75 -22.17 -24.37
C THR A 93 -27.15 -22.37 -22.91
N ARG A 94 -26.70 -23.50 -22.35
CA ARG A 94 -26.98 -23.93 -20.98
C ARG A 94 -25.72 -23.96 -20.10
N ILE A 95 -24.54 -24.15 -20.69
CA ILE A 95 -23.25 -23.99 -20.02
C ILE A 95 -22.49 -22.85 -20.71
N GLU A 96 -22.21 -21.78 -19.97
CA GLU A 96 -21.42 -20.65 -20.45
C GLU A 96 -20.05 -20.65 -19.76
N VAL A 97 -18.99 -20.89 -20.53
CA VAL A 97 -17.61 -20.79 -20.05
C VAL A 97 -17.12 -19.36 -20.19
N VAL A 98 -16.75 -18.71 -19.09
CA VAL A 98 -16.43 -17.28 -19.06
C VAL A 98 -15.09 -17.04 -18.41
N THR A 99 -14.41 -15.97 -18.82
CA THR A 99 -13.22 -15.48 -18.11
C THR A 99 -13.59 -14.60 -16.92
N GLU A 100 -12.65 -14.42 -16.00
CA GLU A 100 -12.85 -13.79 -14.69
C GLU A 100 -13.48 -12.40 -14.73
N GLY A 101 -12.98 -11.52 -15.61
CA GLY A 101 -13.56 -10.19 -15.79
C GLY A 101 -14.97 -10.21 -16.42
N ILE A 102 -15.32 -11.26 -17.16
CA ILE A 102 -16.67 -11.40 -17.73
C ILE A 102 -17.66 -11.83 -16.65
N LEU A 103 -17.30 -12.80 -15.80
CA LEU A 103 -18.17 -13.22 -14.68
C LEU A 103 -18.47 -12.04 -13.75
N THR A 104 -17.43 -11.29 -13.36
CA THR A 104 -17.59 -10.11 -12.51
C THR A 104 -18.59 -9.12 -13.11
N ARG A 105 -18.44 -8.80 -14.41
CA ARG A 105 -19.36 -7.91 -15.12
C ARG A 105 -20.79 -8.46 -15.23
N MET A 106 -20.94 -9.78 -15.40
CA MET A 106 -22.27 -10.41 -15.41
C MET A 106 -22.97 -10.24 -14.07
N ILE A 107 -22.26 -10.51 -12.96
CA ILE A 107 -22.76 -10.34 -11.60
C ILE A 107 -23.14 -8.86 -11.36
N GLN A 108 -22.29 -7.92 -11.75
CA GLN A 108 -22.57 -6.47 -11.59
C GLN A 108 -23.77 -5.98 -12.40
N THR A 109 -24.02 -6.59 -13.57
CA THR A 109 -25.14 -6.21 -14.45
C THR A 109 -26.46 -6.82 -13.97
N ASP A 110 -26.40 -8.07 -13.50
CA ASP A 110 -27.53 -8.79 -12.91
C ASP A 110 -27.06 -9.37 -11.57
N SER A 111 -27.26 -8.59 -10.50
CA SER A 111 -26.85 -8.97 -9.14
C SER A 111 -27.62 -10.16 -8.59
N THR A 112 -28.75 -10.51 -9.20
CA THR A 112 -29.55 -11.67 -8.81
C THR A 112 -29.12 -12.94 -9.54
N LEU A 113 -28.40 -12.83 -10.65
CA LEU A 113 -28.09 -13.94 -11.56
C LEU A 113 -29.32 -14.81 -11.86
N GLU A 114 -30.47 -14.21 -12.12
CA GLU A 114 -31.81 -14.83 -12.14
C GLU A 114 -31.86 -16.16 -12.92
N ASN A 115 -31.24 -16.16 -14.11
CA ASN A 115 -31.23 -17.30 -15.04
C ASN A 115 -30.12 -18.32 -14.78
N VAL A 116 -29.37 -18.18 -13.70
CA VAL A 116 -28.24 -19.03 -13.31
C VAL A 116 -28.62 -19.83 -12.08
N GLY A 117 -28.43 -21.15 -12.16
CA GLY A 117 -28.63 -22.05 -11.02
C GLY A 117 -27.31 -22.52 -10.39
N MET A 118 -26.20 -22.39 -11.11
CA MET A 118 -24.87 -22.74 -10.60
C MET A 118 -23.77 -21.87 -11.19
N VAL A 119 -22.83 -21.49 -10.33
CA VAL A 119 -21.53 -20.93 -10.73
C VAL A 119 -20.41 -21.91 -10.32
N ILE A 120 -19.56 -22.23 -11.28
CA ILE A 120 -18.41 -23.09 -11.11
C ILE A 120 -17.15 -22.23 -11.17
N PHE A 121 -16.32 -22.28 -10.14
CA PHE A 121 -15.01 -21.63 -10.10
C PHE A 121 -13.95 -22.67 -10.42
N ASP A 122 -13.50 -22.73 -11.67
CA ASP A 122 -12.45 -23.68 -12.05
C ASP A 122 -11.04 -23.11 -11.84
N GLU A 123 -10.08 -23.99 -11.61
CA GLU A 123 -8.66 -23.64 -11.38
C GLU A 123 -8.47 -22.63 -10.23
N PHE A 124 -9.31 -22.70 -9.18
CA PHE A 124 -9.37 -21.67 -8.12
C PHE A 124 -8.06 -21.54 -7.30
N HIS A 125 -7.14 -22.49 -7.42
CA HIS A 125 -5.80 -22.39 -6.83
C HIS A 125 -4.88 -21.37 -7.52
N GLU A 126 -5.23 -20.84 -8.69
CA GLU A 126 -4.50 -19.71 -9.27
C GLU A 126 -4.69 -18.43 -8.42
N ARG A 127 -5.75 -18.36 -7.59
CA ARG A 127 -6.03 -17.28 -6.63
C ARG A 127 -5.86 -15.88 -7.24
N SER A 128 -6.42 -15.71 -8.43
CA SER A 128 -6.49 -14.42 -9.13
C SER A 128 -7.41 -13.46 -8.38
N LEU A 129 -7.16 -12.17 -8.57
CA LEU A 129 -7.94 -11.11 -7.95
C LEU A 129 -9.43 -11.18 -8.33
N GLN A 130 -9.71 -11.43 -9.61
CA GLN A 130 -11.07 -11.44 -10.14
C GLN A 130 -11.84 -12.70 -9.75
N ALA A 131 -11.18 -13.87 -9.62
CA ALA A 131 -11.85 -15.08 -9.12
C ALA A 131 -12.22 -14.94 -7.64
N ASP A 132 -11.31 -14.40 -6.82
CA ASP A 132 -11.58 -14.13 -5.40
C ASP A 132 -12.74 -13.13 -5.23
N LEU A 133 -12.77 -12.04 -6.01
CA LEU A 133 -13.87 -11.08 -6.01
C LEU A 133 -15.20 -11.73 -6.45
N ALA A 134 -15.20 -12.44 -7.58
CA ALA A 134 -16.42 -13.06 -8.09
C ALA A 134 -16.99 -14.09 -7.11
N LEU A 135 -16.14 -14.84 -6.40
CA LEU A 135 -16.58 -15.74 -5.35
C LEU A 135 -17.22 -14.97 -4.18
N ALA A 136 -16.57 -13.91 -3.70
CA ALA A 136 -17.09 -13.08 -2.62
C ALA A 136 -18.47 -12.49 -2.96
N LEU A 137 -18.65 -11.97 -4.18
CA LEU A 137 -19.94 -11.46 -4.66
C LEU A 137 -20.98 -12.57 -4.76
N CYS A 138 -20.65 -13.74 -5.34
CA CYS A 138 -21.57 -14.88 -5.42
C CYS A 138 -22.04 -15.37 -4.03
N VAL A 139 -21.14 -15.41 -3.05
CA VAL A 139 -21.48 -15.80 -1.66
C VAL A 139 -22.42 -14.78 -1.03
N GLN A 140 -22.19 -13.49 -1.27
CA GLN A 140 -23.10 -12.46 -0.78
C GLN A 140 -24.49 -12.56 -1.43
N VAL A 141 -24.54 -12.73 -2.76
CA VAL A 141 -25.81 -12.94 -3.50
C VAL A 141 -26.57 -14.14 -2.94
N GLN A 142 -25.87 -15.24 -2.66
CA GLN A 142 -26.46 -16.44 -2.07
C GLN A 142 -27.02 -16.19 -0.66
N THR A 143 -26.34 -15.37 0.13
CA THR A 143 -26.74 -15.07 1.53
C THR A 143 -27.92 -14.10 1.60
N VAL A 144 -28.03 -13.17 0.65
CA VAL A 144 -29.01 -12.07 0.70
C VAL A 144 -30.27 -12.37 -0.11
N VAL A 145 -30.14 -12.95 -1.31
CA VAL A 145 -31.26 -13.02 -2.29
C VAL A 145 -31.44 -14.41 -2.92
N ARG A 146 -30.38 -15.20 -3.10
CA ARG A 146 -30.40 -16.44 -3.88
C ARG A 146 -29.90 -17.66 -3.10
N ASP A 147 -30.62 -18.04 -2.05
CA ASP A 147 -30.33 -19.26 -1.29
C ASP A 147 -30.39 -20.56 -2.13
N ASP A 148 -31.01 -20.50 -3.32
CA ASP A 148 -31.05 -21.59 -4.30
C ASP A 148 -29.77 -21.73 -5.15
N LEU A 149 -29.00 -20.64 -5.32
CA LEU A 149 -27.80 -20.62 -6.17
C LEU A 149 -26.74 -21.58 -5.61
N ARG A 150 -26.14 -22.40 -6.48
CA ARG A 150 -25.07 -23.33 -6.10
C ARG A 150 -23.70 -22.86 -6.56
N LEU A 151 -22.71 -23.05 -5.71
CA LEU A 151 -21.31 -22.72 -5.98
C LEU A 151 -20.47 -24.00 -5.92
N LEU A 152 -19.73 -24.26 -6.98
CA LEU A 152 -18.77 -25.37 -7.04
C LEU A 152 -17.37 -24.81 -7.24
N ILE A 153 -16.49 -25.00 -6.26
CA ILE A 153 -15.11 -24.52 -6.31
C ILE A 153 -14.21 -25.70 -6.65
N MET A 154 -13.61 -25.66 -7.84
CA MET A 154 -12.71 -26.71 -8.30
C MET A 154 -11.24 -26.28 -8.14
N SER A 155 -10.47 -27.11 -7.46
CA SER A 155 -9.04 -26.87 -7.22
C SER A 155 -8.22 -28.13 -7.45
N ALA A 156 -6.97 -27.96 -7.89
CA ALA A 156 -6.01 -29.06 -8.01
C ALA A 156 -5.16 -29.24 -6.74
N THR A 157 -5.20 -28.31 -5.78
CA THR A 157 -4.32 -28.29 -4.60
C THR A 157 -5.08 -28.52 -3.30
N LEU A 158 -4.33 -28.91 -2.26
CA LEU A 158 -4.83 -29.30 -0.93
C LEU A 158 -5.26 -28.12 -0.03
N ASP A 159 -5.21 -26.86 -0.50
CA ASP A 159 -5.62 -25.68 0.30
C ASP A 159 -7.16 -25.55 0.46
N GLY A 160 -7.89 -26.65 0.25
CA GLY A 160 -9.34 -26.71 0.39
C GLY A 160 -9.82 -26.48 1.83
N GLU A 161 -9.01 -26.82 2.84
CA GLU A 161 -9.36 -26.64 4.25
C GLU A 161 -9.49 -25.16 4.63
N LYS A 162 -8.54 -24.32 4.17
CA LYS A 162 -8.60 -22.87 4.40
C LYS A 162 -9.83 -22.25 3.75
N ILE A 163 -10.11 -22.65 2.51
CA ILE A 163 -11.29 -22.18 1.76
C ILE A 163 -12.57 -22.66 2.45
N SER A 164 -12.62 -23.93 2.87
CA SER A 164 -13.75 -24.52 3.59
C SER A 164 -14.06 -23.77 4.88
N GLY A 165 -13.04 -23.48 5.71
CA GLY A 165 -13.21 -22.76 6.96
C GLY A 165 -13.79 -21.34 6.77
N VAL A 166 -13.43 -20.65 5.68
CA VAL A 166 -14.01 -19.33 5.35
C VAL A 166 -15.45 -19.44 4.83
N LEU A 167 -15.78 -20.54 4.15
CA LEU A 167 -17.09 -20.79 3.55
C LEU A 167 -17.97 -21.68 4.43
N ASN A 168 -18.02 -21.39 5.73
CA ASN A 168 -18.87 -22.10 6.72
C ASN A 168 -18.68 -23.62 6.72
N ASN A 169 -17.43 -24.09 6.63
CA ASN A 169 -17.06 -25.51 6.58
C ASN A 169 -17.70 -26.25 5.38
N ALA A 170 -17.69 -25.62 4.20
CA ALA A 170 -18.17 -26.23 2.97
C ALA A 170 -17.51 -27.61 2.73
N PRO A 171 -18.27 -28.65 2.35
CA PRO A 171 -17.74 -29.99 2.19
C PRO A 171 -16.67 -30.05 1.10
N ILE A 172 -15.61 -30.80 1.39
CA ILE A 172 -14.51 -31.08 0.46
C ILE A 172 -14.68 -32.49 -0.10
N LEU A 173 -14.70 -32.60 -1.42
CA LEU A 173 -14.69 -33.86 -2.15
C LEU A 173 -13.37 -34.01 -2.88
N THR A 174 -12.73 -35.16 -2.74
CA THR A 174 -11.42 -35.40 -3.35
C THR A 174 -11.49 -36.54 -4.37
N SER A 175 -11.22 -36.23 -5.63
CA SER A 175 -10.97 -37.22 -6.68
C SER A 175 -9.46 -37.42 -6.80
N LEU A 176 -8.97 -38.59 -6.41
CA LEU A 176 -7.53 -38.87 -6.37
C LEU A 176 -6.89 -38.98 -7.76
N GLY A 177 -7.70 -39.19 -8.82
CA GLY A 177 -7.16 -39.42 -10.16
C GLY A 177 -6.36 -40.72 -10.26
N ARG A 178 -5.85 -41.00 -11.47
CA ARG A 178 -4.77 -41.97 -11.68
C ARG A 178 -3.51 -41.17 -12.03
N GLN A 179 -2.73 -40.79 -11.03
CA GLN A 179 -1.40 -40.22 -11.25
C GLN A 179 -0.39 -41.36 -11.29
N TYR A 180 0.32 -41.49 -12.41
CA TYR A 180 1.45 -42.39 -12.49
C TYR A 180 2.66 -41.79 -11.75
N PRO A 181 3.64 -42.61 -11.32
CA PRO A 181 4.84 -42.08 -10.69
C PRO A 181 5.64 -41.17 -11.65
N THR A 182 6.19 -40.09 -11.11
CA THR A 182 7.13 -39.22 -11.83
C THR A 182 8.53 -39.38 -11.26
N ILE A 183 9.52 -39.66 -12.11
CA ILE A 183 10.93 -39.70 -11.71
C ILE A 183 11.50 -38.28 -11.78
N HIS A 184 12.10 -37.80 -10.70
CA HIS A 184 12.68 -36.46 -10.63
C HIS A 184 14.20 -36.51 -10.82
N HIS A 185 14.70 -35.72 -11.76
CA HIS A 185 16.13 -35.47 -11.94
C HIS A 185 16.45 -34.00 -11.62
N TYR A 186 17.22 -33.77 -10.57
CA TYR A 186 17.73 -32.44 -10.23
C TYR A 186 19.04 -32.17 -10.97
N ILE A 187 19.07 -31.08 -11.74
CA ILE A 187 20.22 -30.66 -12.53
C ILE A 187 20.70 -29.30 -12.02
N ASN A 188 21.96 -29.25 -11.59
CA ASN A 188 22.60 -27.99 -11.26
C ASN A 188 22.82 -27.16 -12.54
N PRO A 189 22.28 -25.93 -12.61
CA PRO A 189 22.56 -25.05 -13.73
C PRO A 189 24.05 -24.69 -13.76
N ASP A 190 24.58 -24.59 -14.97
CA ASP A 190 25.92 -24.07 -15.22
C ASP A 190 25.94 -22.57 -15.00
N LYS A 191 26.85 -22.11 -14.16
CA LYS A 191 26.93 -20.70 -13.77
C LYS A 191 27.46 -19.82 -14.90
N ASP A 192 28.18 -20.39 -15.86
CA ASP A 192 28.76 -19.66 -16.99
C ASP A 192 27.78 -19.52 -18.15
N LEU A 193 26.64 -20.23 -18.11
CA LEU A 193 25.62 -20.22 -19.14
C LEU A 193 24.39 -19.42 -18.72
N ARG A 194 23.81 -18.67 -19.65
CA ARG A 194 22.51 -18.03 -19.47
C ARG A 194 21.39 -19.09 -19.39
N LEU A 195 20.23 -18.70 -18.85
CA LEU A 195 19.09 -19.60 -18.70
C LEU A 195 18.70 -20.33 -20.00
N PRO A 196 18.55 -19.67 -21.17
CA PRO A 196 18.22 -20.37 -22.41
C PRO A 196 19.24 -21.43 -22.81
N GLN A 197 20.53 -21.17 -22.61
CA GLN A 197 21.62 -22.12 -22.94
C GLN A 197 21.60 -23.32 -22.00
N ASN A 198 21.38 -23.08 -20.71
CA ASN A 198 21.20 -24.15 -19.72
C ASN A 198 20.00 -25.04 -20.06
N VAL A 199 18.86 -24.44 -20.42
CA VAL A 199 17.66 -25.18 -20.80
C VAL A 199 17.87 -25.98 -22.08
N ALA A 200 18.43 -25.39 -23.14
CA ALA A 200 18.75 -26.11 -24.37
C ALA A 200 19.68 -27.31 -24.12
N ARG A 201 20.67 -27.17 -23.24
CA ARG A 201 21.55 -28.27 -22.81
C ARG A 201 20.76 -29.41 -22.16
N VAL A 202 19.81 -29.11 -21.27
CA VAL A 202 18.97 -30.13 -20.63
C VAL A 202 17.99 -30.77 -21.62
N ILE A 203 17.43 -30.01 -22.55
CA ILE A 203 16.60 -30.56 -23.64
C ILE A 203 17.37 -31.59 -24.45
N ARG A 204 18.61 -31.28 -24.86
CA ARG A 204 19.47 -32.24 -25.57
C ARG A 204 19.75 -33.49 -24.76
N LYS A 205 19.99 -33.36 -23.46
CA LYS A 205 20.20 -34.50 -22.56
C LYS A 205 18.94 -35.38 -22.52
N ALA A 206 17.79 -34.77 -22.25
CA ALA A 206 16.51 -35.47 -22.20
C ALA A 206 16.15 -36.13 -23.55
N LEU A 207 16.56 -35.54 -24.69
CA LEU A 207 16.26 -36.07 -26.02
C LEU A 207 16.98 -37.40 -26.25
N LYS A 208 18.17 -37.56 -25.67
CA LYS A 208 18.97 -38.78 -25.71
C LYS A 208 18.48 -39.84 -24.70
N GLU A 209 18.00 -39.40 -23.54
CA GLU A 209 17.67 -40.28 -22.42
C GLU A 209 16.21 -40.77 -22.41
N GLN A 210 15.27 -39.97 -22.93
CA GLN A 210 13.83 -40.23 -22.82
C GLN A 210 13.18 -40.40 -24.19
N THR A 211 12.02 -41.05 -24.23
CA THR A 211 11.13 -41.14 -25.40
C THR A 211 9.84 -40.32 -25.18
N GLY A 212 9.05 -40.09 -26.24
CA GLY A 212 7.78 -39.34 -26.16
C GLY A 212 7.94 -37.82 -26.06
N ASP A 213 6.83 -37.09 -26.08
CA ASP A 213 6.85 -35.63 -26.20
C ASP A 213 7.36 -34.94 -24.93
N MET A 214 7.96 -33.77 -25.14
CA MET A 214 8.52 -32.95 -24.07
C MET A 214 7.72 -31.67 -23.84
N LEU A 215 7.55 -31.32 -22.58
CA LEU A 215 7.05 -30.02 -22.16
C LEU A 215 8.12 -29.27 -21.38
N VAL A 216 8.52 -28.11 -21.87
CA VAL A 216 9.58 -27.28 -21.28
C VAL A 216 8.96 -26.01 -20.71
N PHE A 217 9.10 -25.79 -19.41
CA PHE A 217 8.62 -24.57 -18.75
C PHE A 217 9.69 -23.48 -18.73
N LEU A 218 9.36 -22.31 -19.27
CA LEU A 218 10.20 -21.13 -19.39
C LEU A 218 9.48 -19.88 -18.84
N PRO A 219 10.21 -18.84 -18.40
CA PRO A 219 9.59 -17.67 -17.77
C PRO A 219 8.72 -16.83 -18.72
N GLY A 220 9.07 -16.77 -20.00
CA GLY A 220 8.40 -15.91 -20.95
C GLY A 220 8.79 -16.13 -22.40
N ALA A 221 8.19 -15.35 -23.30
CA ALA A 221 8.34 -15.48 -24.75
C ALA A 221 9.76 -15.23 -25.24
N GLY A 222 10.51 -14.30 -24.63
CA GLY A 222 11.90 -14.02 -25.02
C GLY A 222 12.80 -15.23 -24.77
N GLU A 223 12.68 -15.87 -23.61
CA GLU A 223 13.40 -17.09 -23.30
C GLU A 223 12.96 -18.26 -24.21
N ILE A 224 11.67 -18.40 -24.50
CA ILE A 224 11.14 -19.40 -25.44
C ILE A 224 11.77 -19.25 -26.82
N GLN A 225 11.78 -18.03 -27.36
CA GLN A 225 12.33 -17.75 -28.68
C GLN A 225 13.84 -18.02 -28.74
N HIS A 226 14.59 -17.64 -27.70
CA HIS A 226 16.03 -17.92 -27.65
C HIS A 226 16.33 -19.42 -27.56
N VAL A 227 15.58 -20.18 -26.74
CA VAL A 227 15.73 -21.65 -26.69
C VAL A 227 15.38 -22.26 -28.03
N GLN A 228 14.28 -21.82 -28.66
CA GLN A 228 13.87 -22.27 -29.97
C GLN A 228 14.98 -22.07 -31.02
N GLN A 229 15.55 -20.85 -31.10
CA GLN A 229 16.64 -20.53 -32.03
C GLN A 229 17.88 -21.41 -31.80
N LEU A 230 18.24 -21.68 -30.54
CA LEU A 230 19.38 -22.56 -30.21
C LEU A 230 19.15 -24.00 -30.68
N LEU A 231 17.92 -24.51 -30.52
CA LEU A 231 17.55 -25.87 -30.95
C LEU A 231 17.45 -25.97 -32.49
N GLU A 232 16.89 -24.96 -33.14
CA GLU A 232 16.78 -24.89 -34.61
C GLU A 232 18.15 -24.78 -35.27
N ALA A 233 19.08 -24.00 -34.70
CA ALA A 233 20.46 -23.90 -35.20
C ALA A 233 21.22 -25.24 -35.14
N GLU A 234 20.78 -26.16 -34.26
CA GLU A 234 21.33 -27.51 -34.13
C GLU A 234 20.49 -28.57 -34.87
N ASN A 235 19.55 -28.16 -35.74
CA ASN A 235 18.64 -29.02 -36.53
C ASN A 235 17.75 -29.94 -35.68
N VAL A 236 17.37 -29.52 -34.47
CA VAL A 236 16.37 -30.24 -33.66
C VAL A 236 14.97 -29.97 -34.23
N SER A 237 14.29 -31.04 -34.67
CA SER A 237 12.93 -30.95 -35.23
C SER A 237 11.84 -30.99 -34.15
N GLY A 238 10.61 -30.61 -34.51
CA GLY A 238 9.44 -30.74 -33.63
C GLY A 238 9.34 -29.70 -32.51
N VAL A 239 10.13 -28.62 -32.57
CA VAL A 239 10.09 -27.53 -31.57
C VAL A 239 8.91 -26.61 -31.83
N VAL A 240 8.00 -26.49 -30.86
CA VAL A 240 6.80 -25.65 -30.98
C VAL A 240 6.65 -24.73 -29.75
N PRO A 241 6.50 -23.41 -29.94
CA PRO A 241 6.29 -22.49 -28.82
C PRO A 241 4.84 -22.46 -28.35
N LEU A 242 4.62 -22.19 -27.06
CA LEU A 242 3.31 -22.02 -26.43
C LEU A 242 3.30 -20.89 -25.40
N PHE A 243 2.83 -19.71 -25.79
CA PHE A 243 2.64 -18.55 -24.91
C PHE A 243 1.42 -17.72 -25.34
N GLY A 244 0.95 -16.84 -24.44
CA GLY A 244 -0.35 -16.17 -24.55
C GLY A 244 -0.55 -15.35 -25.83
N ASP A 245 0.50 -14.74 -26.37
CA ASP A 245 0.44 -13.86 -27.54
C ASP A 245 0.44 -14.60 -28.89
N LEU A 246 0.59 -15.92 -28.89
CA LEU A 246 0.54 -16.69 -30.14
C LEU A 246 -0.87 -16.68 -30.76
N PRO A 247 -0.98 -16.65 -32.10
CA PRO A 247 -2.25 -16.88 -32.78
C PRO A 247 -2.88 -18.20 -32.33
N PHE A 248 -4.21 -18.22 -32.17
CA PHE A 248 -4.95 -19.38 -31.67
C PHE A 248 -4.61 -20.68 -32.42
N LYS A 249 -4.49 -20.63 -33.76
CA LYS A 249 -4.12 -21.80 -34.57
C LYS A 249 -2.76 -22.39 -34.15
N LYS A 250 -1.77 -21.54 -33.86
CA LYS A 250 -0.44 -21.99 -33.38
C LYS A 250 -0.49 -22.53 -31.95
N GLN A 251 -1.33 -21.94 -31.10
CA GLN A 251 -1.57 -22.50 -29.76
C GLN A 251 -2.18 -23.90 -29.87
N GLN A 252 -3.11 -24.10 -30.80
CA GLN A 252 -3.73 -25.40 -31.06
C GLN A 252 -2.73 -26.44 -31.58
N GLU A 253 -1.82 -26.05 -32.47
CA GLU A 253 -0.70 -26.91 -32.95
C GLU A 253 0.18 -27.40 -31.80
N ALA A 254 0.44 -26.56 -30.79
CA ALA A 254 1.21 -26.97 -29.61
C ALA A 254 0.44 -27.96 -28.71
N ILE A 255 -0.89 -27.89 -28.68
CA ILE A 255 -1.76 -28.72 -27.83
C ILE A 255 -1.99 -30.11 -28.44
N LEU A 256 -2.32 -30.16 -29.73
CA LEU A 256 -2.68 -31.38 -30.44
C LEU A 256 -1.46 -32.26 -30.76
N PRO A 257 -1.62 -33.58 -30.92
CA PRO A 257 -0.56 -34.47 -31.41
C PRO A 257 0.02 -33.99 -32.73
N HIS A 258 1.31 -34.26 -32.97
CA HIS A 258 1.95 -33.90 -34.23
C HIS A 258 1.28 -34.66 -35.40
N PRO A 259 0.88 -34.00 -36.51
CA PRO A 259 0.15 -34.65 -37.61
C PRO A 259 0.87 -35.85 -38.22
N GLN A 260 2.20 -35.83 -38.23
CA GLN A 260 3.06 -36.88 -38.76
C GLN A 260 3.57 -37.87 -37.68
N GLY A 261 3.06 -37.78 -36.44
CA GLY A 261 3.49 -38.64 -35.32
C GLY A 261 4.93 -38.40 -34.83
N LEU A 262 5.57 -37.29 -35.23
CA LEU A 262 6.91 -36.91 -34.79
C LEU A 262 6.89 -36.46 -33.33
N ARG A 263 8.02 -36.70 -32.65
CA ARG A 263 8.26 -36.22 -31.28
C ARG A 263 8.21 -34.69 -31.23
N LYS A 264 7.40 -34.16 -30.32
CA LYS A 264 7.18 -32.73 -30.14
C LYS A 264 7.90 -32.20 -28.90
N ILE A 265 8.49 -31.01 -29.01
CA ILE A 265 9.11 -30.27 -27.92
C ILE A 265 8.33 -28.97 -27.73
N VAL A 266 7.43 -28.96 -26.76
CA VAL A 266 6.59 -27.80 -26.47
C VAL A 266 7.33 -26.86 -25.51
N LEU A 267 7.72 -25.68 -25.99
CA LEU A 267 8.34 -24.63 -25.18
C LEU A 267 7.27 -23.70 -24.64
N ALA A 268 6.92 -23.82 -23.36
CA ALA A 268 5.75 -23.18 -22.77
C ALA A 268 6.06 -22.26 -21.58
N THR A 269 5.18 -21.28 -21.37
CA THR A 269 5.10 -20.55 -20.09
C THR A 269 4.24 -21.32 -19.07
N SER A 270 3.93 -20.71 -17.93
CA SER A 270 2.92 -21.23 -16.98
C SER A 270 1.53 -21.45 -17.60
N LEU A 271 1.31 -21.07 -18.87
CA LEU A 271 0.13 -21.43 -19.66
C LEU A 271 -0.11 -22.95 -19.73
N ALA A 272 0.94 -23.76 -19.77
CA ALA A 272 0.80 -25.21 -19.87
C ALA A 272 0.70 -25.93 -18.51
N GLU A 273 0.70 -25.20 -17.39
CA GLU A 273 0.77 -25.78 -16.05
C GLU A 273 -0.56 -26.43 -15.66
N THR A 274 -1.65 -25.68 -15.71
CA THR A 274 -2.94 -26.04 -15.10
C THR A 274 -3.99 -26.32 -16.17
N SER A 275 -4.35 -25.29 -16.92
CA SER A 275 -5.63 -25.17 -17.66
C SER A 275 -5.66 -25.82 -19.05
N LEU A 276 -4.53 -26.29 -19.56
CA LEU A 276 -4.46 -26.98 -20.86
C LEU A 276 -4.11 -28.43 -20.67
N THR A 277 -4.59 -29.33 -21.52
CA THR A 277 -4.09 -30.72 -21.58
C THR A 277 -3.38 -30.90 -22.89
N ILE A 278 -2.05 -31.06 -22.83
CA ILE A 278 -1.23 -31.38 -24.00
C ILE A 278 -1.10 -32.90 -24.02
N GLU A 279 -1.60 -33.52 -25.08
CA GLU A 279 -1.52 -34.97 -25.25
C GLU A 279 -0.09 -35.40 -25.56
N GLY A 280 0.29 -36.62 -25.15
CA GLY A 280 1.58 -37.24 -25.51
C GLY A 280 2.78 -36.86 -24.64
N ILE A 281 2.64 -35.94 -23.68
CA ILE A 281 3.76 -35.52 -22.80
C ILE A 281 4.16 -36.65 -21.85
N THR A 282 5.40 -37.11 -21.95
CA THR A 282 6.03 -38.10 -21.05
C THR A 282 7.23 -37.51 -20.31
N THR A 283 7.77 -36.38 -20.78
CA THR A 283 8.95 -35.73 -20.21
C THR A 283 8.66 -34.25 -19.94
N VAL A 284 9.01 -33.77 -18.76
CA VAL A 284 8.96 -32.34 -18.39
C VAL A 284 10.35 -31.82 -18.10
N ILE A 285 10.64 -30.60 -18.54
CA ILE A 285 11.83 -29.85 -18.16
C ILE A 285 11.37 -28.53 -17.53
N ASP A 286 11.62 -28.37 -16.24
CA ASP A 286 11.27 -27.16 -15.51
C ASP A 286 12.52 -26.30 -15.26
N CYS A 287 12.51 -25.07 -15.76
CA CYS A 287 13.59 -24.12 -15.51
C CYS A 287 13.56 -23.55 -14.07
N GLY A 288 12.45 -23.72 -13.35
CA GLY A 288 12.28 -23.31 -11.95
C GLY A 288 11.95 -21.83 -11.76
N TYR A 289 11.52 -21.15 -12.82
CA TYR A 289 11.15 -19.74 -12.80
C TYR A 289 9.77 -19.51 -13.44
N ALA A 290 9.14 -18.42 -13.04
CA ALA A 290 7.91 -17.89 -13.62
C ALA A 290 8.02 -16.36 -13.72
N ARG A 291 7.26 -15.76 -14.63
CA ARG A 291 7.13 -14.30 -14.74
C ARG A 291 5.76 -13.90 -14.22
N VAL A 292 5.72 -13.10 -13.16
CA VAL A 292 4.49 -12.71 -12.45
C VAL A 292 4.36 -11.18 -12.40
N PRO A 293 3.14 -10.63 -12.51
CA PRO A 293 2.91 -9.22 -12.22
C PRO A 293 3.11 -8.94 -10.73
N ARG A 294 3.77 -7.83 -10.40
CA ARG A 294 3.95 -7.30 -9.05
C ARG A 294 3.64 -5.81 -9.07
N PHE A 295 2.65 -5.39 -8.30
CA PHE A 295 2.38 -3.98 -8.07
C PHE A 295 3.40 -3.42 -7.09
N ASP A 296 4.00 -2.28 -7.43
CA ASP A 296 4.78 -1.49 -6.52
C ASP A 296 3.94 -0.29 -6.05
N PRO A 297 3.47 -0.30 -4.78
CA PRO A 297 2.69 0.81 -4.22
C PRO A 297 3.45 2.13 -4.25
N ARG A 298 4.78 2.11 -4.30
CA ARG A 298 5.54 3.34 -4.42
C ARG A 298 5.32 3.92 -5.81
N SER A 299 5.75 3.26 -6.88
CA SER A 299 5.58 3.81 -8.25
C SER A 299 4.11 3.89 -8.69
N GLY A 300 3.21 3.12 -8.07
CA GLY A 300 1.84 2.96 -8.54
C GLY A 300 1.80 2.23 -9.89
N LEU A 301 2.72 1.29 -10.11
CA LEU A 301 2.85 0.53 -11.35
C LEU A 301 2.98 -0.95 -11.09
N THR A 302 2.42 -1.73 -12.00
CA THR A 302 2.63 -3.17 -12.08
C THR A 302 3.78 -3.48 -13.02
N ARG A 303 4.80 -4.18 -12.52
CA ARG A 303 5.92 -4.69 -13.33
C ARG A 303 5.90 -6.21 -13.39
N LEU A 304 6.47 -6.77 -14.45
CA LEU A 304 6.70 -8.20 -14.56
C LEU A 304 8.02 -8.57 -13.89
N GLU A 305 7.95 -9.37 -12.84
CA GLU A 305 9.11 -9.88 -12.11
C GLU A 305 9.33 -11.36 -12.43
N THR A 306 10.60 -11.74 -12.64
CA THR A 306 10.95 -13.16 -12.82
C THR A 306 11.32 -13.73 -11.46
N VAL A 307 10.46 -14.60 -10.93
CA VAL A 307 10.57 -15.17 -9.60
C VAL A 307 10.77 -16.67 -9.67
N ARG A 308 11.31 -17.27 -8.59
CA ARG A 308 11.32 -18.72 -8.43
C ARG A 308 9.89 -19.25 -8.32
N VAL A 309 9.67 -20.43 -8.89
CA VAL A 309 8.39 -21.13 -8.71
C VAL A 309 8.21 -21.58 -7.27
N THR A 310 6.96 -21.71 -6.87
CA THR A 310 6.58 -22.36 -5.62
C THR A 310 6.65 -23.88 -5.77
N ARG A 311 6.68 -24.60 -4.64
CA ARG A 311 6.78 -26.06 -4.62
C ARG A 311 5.55 -26.71 -5.28
N ASP A 312 4.35 -26.27 -4.92
CA ASP A 312 3.10 -26.73 -5.54
C ASP A 312 3.10 -26.56 -7.06
N ALA A 313 3.57 -25.42 -7.57
CA ALA A 313 3.71 -25.17 -9.00
C ALA A 313 4.71 -26.11 -9.67
N ALA A 314 5.87 -26.34 -9.04
CA ALA A 314 6.88 -27.28 -9.55
C ALA A 314 6.36 -28.73 -9.57
N ASP A 315 5.50 -29.10 -8.62
CA ASP A 315 4.87 -30.43 -8.57
C ASP A 315 3.76 -30.57 -9.63
N GLN A 316 2.94 -29.54 -9.83
CA GLN A 316 1.97 -29.49 -10.92
C GLN A 316 2.63 -29.57 -12.30
N ARG A 317 3.74 -28.85 -12.50
CA ARG A 317 4.55 -28.92 -13.73
C ARG A 317 5.10 -30.32 -13.95
N ALA A 318 5.65 -30.97 -12.91
CA ALA A 318 6.16 -32.33 -13.00
C ALA A 318 5.04 -33.33 -13.35
N GLY A 319 3.87 -33.21 -12.72
CA GLY A 319 2.70 -34.05 -12.96
C GLY A 319 2.17 -34.00 -14.40
N ARG A 320 2.60 -33.04 -15.23
CA ARG A 320 2.31 -33.02 -16.67
C ARG A 320 2.91 -34.21 -17.42
N ALA A 321 4.02 -34.77 -16.93
CA ALA A 321 4.69 -35.93 -17.52
C ALA A 321 3.96 -37.25 -17.22
N ALA A 322 3.18 -37.31 -16.13
CA ALA A 322 2.68 -38.58 -15.58
C ALA A 322 1.16 -38.78 -15.73
N ARG A 323 0.57 -38.22 -16.80
CA ARG A 323 -0.87 -38.26 -17.05
C ARG A 323 -1.35 -39.54 -17.74
N LEU A 324 -0.62 -39.99 -18.75
CA LEU A 324 -0.99 -41.15 -19.58
C LEU A 324 -0.21 -42.42 -19.18
N GLY A 325 0.86 -42.26 -18.40
CA GLY A 325 1.76 -43.32 -17.96
C GLY A 325 2.87 -42.74 -17.08
N PRO A 326 3.83 -43.55 -16.61
CA PRO A 326 5.00 -43.08 -15.88
C PRO A 326 5.76 -42.00 -16.66
N GLY A 327 6.19 -40.95 -15.96
CA GLY A 327 6.83 -39.78 -16.58
C GLY A 327 8.15 -39.40 -15.92
N VAL A 328 8.91 -38.53 -16.59
CA VAL A 328 10.19 -38.02 -16.09
C VAL A 328 10.17 -36.49 -16.04
N CYS A 329 10.67 -35.92 -14.95
CA CYS A 329 10.79 -34.47 -14.77
C CYS A 329 12.23 -34.06 -14.46
N TYR A 330 12.82 -33.26 -15.34
CA TYR A 330 14.11 -32.60 -15.11
C TYR A 330 13.88 -31.22 -14.48
N ARG A 331 14.43 -31.00 -13.28
CA ARG A 331 14.35 -29.75 -12.53
C ARG A 331 15.70 -29.05 -12.58
N LEU A 332 15.76 -27.86 -13.18
CA LEU A 332 17.00 -27.09 -13.35
C LEU A 332 17.38 -26.30 -12.08
N TRP A 333 17.49 -27.01 -10.97
CA TRP A 333 18.01 -26.51 -9.69
C TRP A 333 18.49 -27.66 -8.80
N PRO A 334 19.34 -27.40 -7.80
CA PRO A 334 19.77 -28.40 -6.83
C PRO A 334 18.59 -28.91 -5.98
N GLU A 335 18.59 -30.19 -5.62
CA GLU A 335 17.54 -30.78 -4.76
C GLU A 335 17.37 -30.05 -3.43
N ALA A 336 18.48 -29.61 -2.80
CA ALA A 336 18.44 -28.83 -1.57
C ALA A 336 17.64 -27.52 -1.71
N LEU A 337 17.64 -26.88 -2.89
CA LEU A 337 16.85 -25.67 -3.14
C LEU A 337 15.35 -26.00 -3.23
N HIS A 338 14.98 -27.21 -3.64
CA HIS A 338 13.57 -27.59 -3.76
C HIS A 338 12.84 -27.54 -2.41
N HIS A 339 13.49 -27.98 -1.34
CA HIS A 339 12.92 -27.98 0.01
C HIS A 339 12.78 -26.57 0.62
N THR A 340 13.48 -25.57 0.09
CA THR A 340 13.40 -24.18 0.54
C THR A 340 12.53 -23.29 -0.35
N LEU A 341 11.97 -23.84 -1.44
CA LEU A 341 10.96 -23.12 -2.22
C LEU A 341 9.75 -22.81 -1.33
N GLN A 342 9.12 -21.65 -1.59
CA GLN A 342 7.85 -21.33 -0.95
C GLN A 342 6.83 -22.43 -1.26
N PRO A 343 6.06 -22.91 -0.26
CA PRO A 343 5.22 -24.08 -0.43
C PRO A 343 4.08 -23.83 -1.43
N ASN A 344 3.42 -22.68 -1.33
CA ASN A 344 2.22 -22.33 -2.08
C ASN A 344 2.34 -20.93 -2.67
N ARG A 345 1.59 -20.67 -3.74
CA ARG A 345 1.43 -19.34 -4.33
C ARG A 345 0.73 -18.37 -3.38
N GLN A 346 1.17 -17.11 -3.38
CA GLN A 346 0.44 -16.05 -2.72
C GLN A 346 -0.75 -15.60 -3.59
N PRO A 347 -1.92 -15.32 -2.99
CA PRO A 347 -3.06 -14.76 -3.70
C PRO A 347 -2.71 -13.40 -4.32
N GLU A 348 -3.18 -13.15 -5.55
CA GLU A 348 -2.88 -11.94 -6.30
C GLU A 348 -3.36 -10.67 -5.57
N ILE A 349 -4.45 -10.76 -4.79
CA ILE A 349 -5.03 -9.66 -4.01
C ILE A 349 -4.05 -8.98 -3.04
N LEU A 350 -2.97 -9.68 -2.64
CA LEU A 350 -1.96 -9.13 -1.74
C LEU A 350 -0.95 -8.22 -2.46
N ASP A 351 -0.76 -8.42 -3.76
CA ASP A 351 0.35 -7.88 -4.54
C ASP A 351 -0.08 -7.13 -5.81
N ALA A 352 -1.38 -6.99 -6.05
CA ALA A 352 -1.95 -6.33 -7.22
C ALA A 352 -2.38 -4.90 -6.96
N ASP A 353 -2.54 -4.13 -8.05
CA ASP A 353 -3.25 -2.86 -8.02
C ASP A 353 -4.74 -3.10 -7.74
N LEU A 354 -5.25 -2.52 -6.66
CA LEU A 354 -6.63 -2.69 -6.22
C LEU A 354 -7.58 -1.63 -6.76
N ALA A 355 -7.15 -0.71 -7.62
CA ALA A 355 -8.02 0.34 -8.17
C ALA A 355 -9.26 -0.23 -8.87
N SER A 356 -9.09 -1.22 -9.75
CA SER A 356 -10.22 -1.89 -10.41
C SER A 356 -11.13 -2.61 -9.40
N LEU A 357 -10.55 -3.30 -8.41
CA LEU A 357 -11.30 -3.99 -7.36
C LEU A 357 -12.18 -3.01 -6.57
N VAL A 358 -11.60 -1.91 -6.10
CA VAL A 358 -12.31 -0.93 -5.26
C VAL A 358 -13.43 -0.25 -6.05
N LEU A 359 -13.23 0.01 -7.34
CA LEU A 359 -14.29 0.57 -8.19
C LEU A 359 -15.46 -0.42 -8.38
N GLU A 360 -15.17 -1.69 -8.59
CA GLU A 360 -16.18 -2.77 -8.64
C GLU A 360 -16.96 -2.88 -7.32
N LEU A 361 -16.26 -2.81 -6.19
CA LEU A 361 -16.89 -2.85 -4.85
C LEU A 361 -17.81 -1.64 -4.61
N ALA A 362 -17.37 -0.44 -5.01
CA ALA A 362 -18.18 0.76 -4.89
C ALA A 362 -19.44 0.71 -5.77
N ASN A 363 -19.35 0.12 -6.97
CA ASN A 363 -20.52 -0.12 -7.83
C ASN A 363 -21.50 -1.12 -7.21
N TRP A 364 -20.98 -2.12 -6.53
CA TRP A 364 -21.79 -3.10 -5.80
C TRP A 364 -22.45 -2.51 -4.54
N GLY A 365 -21.99 -1.34 -4.08
CA GLY A 365 -22.50 -0.68 -2.88
C GLY A 365 -21.78 -1.08 -1.58
N VAL A 366 -20.64 -1.76 -1.67
CA VAL A 366 -19.82 -2.14 -0.50
C VAL A 366 -19.07 -0.93 0.02
N THR A 367 -19.33 -0.56 1.27
CA THR A 367 -18.62 0.55 1.93
C THR A 367 -17.46 0.05 2.80
N GLU A 368 -17.67 -1.09 3.46
CA GLU A 368 -16.71 -1.75 4.32
C GLU A 368 -16.39 -3.15 3.81
N LEU A 369 -15.10 -3.50 3.73
CA LEU A 369 -14.67 -4.79 3.18
C LEU A 369 -15.19 -5.99 3.98
N ALA A 370 -15.52 -5.78 5.26
CA ALA A 370 -16.10 -6.79 6.14
C ALA A 370 -17.52 -7.23 5.75
N GLU A 371 -18.20 -6.48 4.88
CA GLU A 371 -19.51 -6.87 4.33
C GLU A 371 -19.43 -8.11 3.42
N LEU A 372 -18.24 -8.42 2.91
CA LEU A 372 -18.00 -9.56 2.01
C LEU A 372 -17.18 -10.67 2.68
N THR A 373 -17.47 -11.91 2.27
CA THR A 373 -16.72 -13.09 2.70
C THR A 373 -15.48 -13.29 1.80
N TRP A 374 -14.36 -12.72 2.21
CA TRP A 374 -13.08 -12.86 1.49
C TRP A 374 -12.31 -14.11 1.90
N ILE A 375 -11.83 -14.88 0.93
CA ILE A 375 -10.84 -15.96 1.18
C ILE A 375 -9.52 -15.37 1.69
N THR A 376 -9.14 -14.19 1.22
CA THR A 376 -8.00 -13.42 1.71
C THR A 376 -8.38 -11.96 1.69
N GLN A 377 -8.29 -11.32 2.86
CA GLN A 377 -8.68 -9.92 3.01
C GLN A 377 -7.76 -9.00 2.19
N PRO A 378 -8.31 -8.02 1.45
CA PRO A 378 -7.51 -7.03 0.75
C PRO A 378 -6.67 -6.20 1.73
N PRO A 379 -5.37 -5.93 1.45
CA PRO A 379 -4.54 -5.12 2.34
C PRO A 379 -5.10 -3.69 2.54
N PRO A 380 -5.33 -3.22 3.79
CA PRO A 380 -5.95 -1.92 4.03
C PRO A 380 -5.20 -0.73 3.40
N GLY A 381 -3.85 -0.78 3.41
CA GLY A 381 -3.03 0.25 2.79
C GLY A 381 -3.20 0.33 1.27
N ALA A 382 -3.27 -0.81 0.59
CA ALA A 382 -3.49 -0.87 -0.86
C ALA A 382 -4.91 -0.41 -1.23
N VAL A 383 -5.90 -0.74 -0.40
CA VAL A 383 -7.30 -0.27 -0.57
C VAL A 383 -7.39 1.24 -0.40
N SER A 384 -6.73 1.81 0.62
CA SER A 384 -6.70 3.26 0.82
C SER A 384 -6.06 3.99 -0.38
N GLN A 385 -4.95 3.45 -0.90
CA GLN A 385 -4.30 3.98 -2.10
C GLN A 385 -5.20 3.91 -3.34
N ALA A 386 -5.89 2.79 -3.53
CA ALA A 386 -6.86 2.63 -4.61
C ALA A 386 -8.02 3.63 -4.49
N ARG A 387 -8.56 3.84 -3.29
CA ARG A 387 -9.61 4.86 -3.04
C ARG A 387 -9.10 6.27 -3.36
N GLU A 388 -7.93 6.64 -2.87
CA GLU A 388 -7.32 7.96 -3.16
C GLU A 388 -7.14 8.20 -4.66
N LEU A 389 -6.66 7.19 -5.39
CA LEU A 389 -6.58 7.27 -6.85
C LEU A 389 -7.96 7.46 -7.48
N LEU A 390 -8.96 6.66 -7.10
CA LEU A 390 -10.29 6.75 -7.71
C LEU A 390 -11.01 8.06 -7.38
N HIS A 391 -10.79 8.64 -6.21
CA HIS A 391 -11.22 10.02 -5.89
C HIS A 391 -10.55 11.04 -6.82
N THR A 392 -9.25 10.89 -7.05
CA THR A 392 -8.49 11.77 -7.95
C THR A 392 -8.96 11.64 -9.41
N LEU A 393 -9.41 10.46 -9.83
CA LEU A 393 -9.99 10.20 -11.16
C LEU A 393 -11.49 10.50 -11.22
N GLU A 394 -12.07 11.15 -10.19
CA GLU A 394 -13.49 11.49 -10.07
C GLU A 394 -14.43 10.26 -10.16
N ALA A 395 -13.90 9.06 -9.96
CA ALA A 395 -14.65 7.80 -10.03
C ALA A 395 -15.39 7.50 -8.71
N LEU A 396 -14.89 8.06 -7.60
CA LEU A 396 -15.52 8.01 -6.28
C LEU A 396 -15.76 9.41 -5.73
N ASP A 397 -16.81 9.55 -4.92
CA ASP A 397 -17.09 10.67 -4.03
C ASP A 397 -17.59 10.13 -2.70
N GLU A 398 -17.01 10.56 -1.58
CA GLU A 398 -17.24 9.96 -0.25
C GLU A 398 -17.23 8.41 -0.21
N ASN A 399 -16.36 7.79 -1.02
CA ASN A 399 -16.24 6.33 -1.25
C ASN A 399 -17.44 5.67 -1.95
N LYS A 400 -18.38 6.45 -2.47
CA LYS A 400 -19.47 5.98 -3.34
C LYS A 400 -19.09 6.18 -4.80
N ILE A 401 -19.60 5.31 -5.66
CA ILE A 401 -19.38 5.43 -7.10
C ILE A 401 -20.07 6.68 -7.65
N THR A 402 -19.38 7.42 -8.52
CA THR A 402 -19.94 8.56 -9.25
C THR A 402 -20.50 8.11 -10.61
N THR A 403 -21.25 8.98 -11.30
CA THR A 403 -21.64 8.75 -12.70
C THR A 403 -20.42 8.44 -13.58
N ARG A 404 -19.32 9.17 -13.35
CA ARG A 404 -18.05 8.97 -14.06
C ARG A 404 -17.47 7.59 -13.76
N GLY A 405 -17.45 7.17 -12.50
CA GLY A 405 -17.01 5.84 -12.10
C GLY A 405 -17.83 4.72 -12.75
N SER A 406 -19.16 4.87 -12.81
CA SER A 406 -20.02 3.90 -13.49
C SER A 406 -19.79 3.83 -15.00
N GLU A 407 -19.45 4.95 -15.66
CA GLU A 407 -19.04 4.95 -17.07
C GLU A 407 -17.69 4.27 -17.28
N MET A 408 -16.74 4.48 -16.36
CA MET A 408 -15.42 3.86 -16.42
C MET A 408 -15.52 2.32 -16.37
N LEU A 409 -16.38 1.77 -15.52
CA LEU A 409 -16.60 0.31 -15.42
C LEU A 409 -17.15 -0.33 -16.71
N LYS A 410 -17.81 0.44 -17.59
CA LYS A 410 -18.29 -0.10 -18.87
C LYS A 410 -17.13 -0.45 -19.81
N LEU A 411 -15.97 0.17 -19.62
CA LEU A 411 -14.76 0.00 -20.43
C LEU A 411 -13.88 -1.13 -19.86
N PRO A 412 -13.48 -2.13 -20.66
CA PRO A 412 -12.70 -3.28 -20.18
C PRO A 412 -11.20 -2.93 -20.06
N THR A 413 -10.85 -1.97 -19.19
CA THR A 413 -9.48 -1.50 -18.94
C THR A 413 -9.32 -0.95 -17.53
N HIS A 414 -8.08 -0.59 -17.17
CA HIS A 414 -7.76 0.00 -15.87
C HIS A 414 -8.48 1.37 -15.69
N PRO A 415 -8.94 1.73 -14.48
CA PRO A 415 -9.61 3.00 -14.20
C PRO A 415 -8.90 4.24 -14.79
N ARG A 416 -7.57 4.30 -14.74
CA ARG A 416 -6.79 5.40 -15.33
C ARG A 416 -7.00 5.55 -16.85
N ILE A 417 -6.93 4.44 -17.57
CA ILE A 417 -7.09 4.42 -19.02
C ILE A 417 -8.56 4.68 -19.38
N ALA A 418 -9.49 4.13 -18.60
CA ALA A 418 -10.92 4.41 -18.76
C ALA A 418 -11.23 5.90 -18.57
N HIS A 419 -10.68 6.52 -17.52
CA HIS A 419 -10.85 7.95 -17.28
C HIS A 419 -10.26 8.80 -18.43
N MET A 420 -9.05 8.49 -18.91
CA MET A 420 -8.46 9.17 -20.08
C MET A 420 -9.30 9.02 -21.34
N LEU A 421 -9.79 7.82 -21.65
CA LEU A 421 -10.67 7.58 -22.79
C LEU A 421 -11.95 8.41 -22.70
N LEU A 422 -12.56 8.50 -21.52
CA LEU A 422 -13.76 9.29 -21.29
C LEU A 422 -13.48 10.81 -21.30
N SER A 423 -12.30 11.26 -20.86
CA SER A 423 -11.88 12.68 -20.94
C SER A 423 -11.53 13.12 -22.37
N GLY A 424 -11.18 12.16 -23.23
CA GLY A 424 -10.94 12.40 -24.65
C GLY A 424 -12.21 12.48 -25.50
N GLN A 425 -13.41 12.22 -24.95
CA GLN A 425 -14.65 12.25 -25.74
C GLN A 425 -14.82 13.57 -26.51
N GLY A 426 -15.24 13.46 -27.77
CA GLY A 426 -15.29 14.59 -28.70
C GLY A 426 -14.09 14.60 -29.63
N VAL A 427 -13.31 15.69 -29.61
CA VAL A 427 -12.25 15.95 -30.60
C VAL A 427 -11.04 15.00 -30.44
N SER A 428 -10.71 14.61 -29.21
CA SER A 428 -9.44 13.93 -28.90
C SER A 428 -9.59 12.42 -28.71
N LEU A 429 -10.76 11.87 -29.00
CA LEU A 429 -11.07 10.47 -28.67
C LEU A 429 -10.26 9.50 -29.54
N SER A 430 -9.98 9.87 -30.80
CA SER A 430 -9.10 9.08 -31.68
C SER A 430 -7.70 8.95 -31.08
N LEU A 431 -7.15 10.06 -30.57
CA LEU A 431 -5.85 10.09 -29.90
C LEU A 431 -5.87 9.30 -28.58
N ALA A 432 -6.91 9.45 -27.77
CA ALA A 432 -7.05 8.70 -26.52
C ALA A 432 -7.08 7.19 -26.75
N VAL A 433 -7.70 6.72 -27.85
CA VAL A 433 -7.68 5.32 -28.26
C VAL A 433 -6.28 4.85 -28.65
N ASP A 434 -5.53 5.66 -29.39
CA ASP A 434 -4.15 5.36 -29.75
C ASP A 434 -3.25 5.27 -28.52
N LEU A 435 -3.40 6.22 -27.60
CA LEU A 435 -2.66 6.27 -26.33
C LEU A 435 -3.00 5.10 -25.42
N ALA A 436 -4.29 4.77 -25.25
CA ALA A 436 -4.72 3.61 -24.48
C ALA A 436 -4.07 2.33 -25.02
N SER A 437 -4.01 2.20 -26.35
CA SER A 437 -3.41 1.04 -27.01
C SER A 437 -1.89 0.99 -26.85
N LEU A 438 -1.21 2.13 -26.89
CA LEU A 438 0.23 2.25 -26.63
C LEU A 438 0.58 1.95 -25.15
N LEU A 439 -0.29 2.33 -24.21
CA LEU A 439 -0.08 2.12 -22.79
C LEU A 439 -0.42 0.69 -22.33
N GLU A 440 -1.36 0.02 -23.00
CA GLU A 440 -1.72 -1.39 -22.72
C GLU A 440 -0.70 -2.39 -23.30
N GLU A 441 0.07 -1.98 -24.30
CA GLU A 441 1.06 -2.84 -24.99
C GLU A 441 2.50 -2.45 -24.67
N ARG A 442 3.43 -3.32 -25.08
CA ARG A 442 4.86 -3.00 -24.96
C ARG A 442 5.22 -1.83 -25.89
N ASP A 443 6.19 -1.02 -25.45
CA ASP A 443 6.79 0.02 -26.28
C ASP A 443 7.34 -0.55 -27.60
N PRO A 444 6.92 -0.03 -28.78
CA PRO A 444 7.40 -0.49 -30.08
C PRO A 444 8.83 -0.02 -30.39
N LEU A 445 9.39 0.90 -29.60
CA LEU A 445 10.72 1.45 -29.77
C LEU A 445 11.77 0.80 -28.85
N PRO A 446 13.06 0.82 -29.25
CA PRO A 446 14.15 0.42 -28.38
C PRO A 446 14.36 1.44 -27.25
N LYS A 447 15.07 1.05 -26.18
CA LYS A 447 15.22 1.88 -24.96
C LYS A 447 15.96 3.20 -25.21
N GLU A 448 16.77 3.24 -26.26
CA GLU A 448 17.58 4.37 -26.68
C GLU A 448 16.76 5.47 -27.36
N ALA A 449 15.50 5.20 -27.72
CA ALA A 449 14.62 6.16 -28.40
C ALA A 449 14.04 7.26 -27.47
N GLY A 450 14.44 7.28 -26.20
CA GLY A 450 13.96 8.28 -25.22
C GLY A 450 12.53 8.00 -24.72
N ALA A 451 11.98 8.95 -23.97
CA ALA A 451 10.71 8.83 -23.27
C ALA A 451 9.52 9.48 -24.00
N ASP A 452 9.75 10.16 -25.12
CA ASP A 452 8.73 10.94 -25.81
C ASP A 452 7.57 10.09 -26.36
N LEU A 453 6.38 10.27 -25.78
CA LEU A 453 5.17 9.57 -26.19
C LEU A 453 4.58 10.13 -27.49
N CYS A 454 4.83 11.41 -27.81
CA CYS A 454 4.39 12.02 -29.06
C CYS A 454 5.04 11.31 -30.26
N LEU A 455 6.34 10.99 -30.16
CA LEU A 455 7.06 10.19 -31.15
C LEU A 455 6.39 8.82 -31.39
N ARG A 456 5.91 8.15 -30.33
CA ARG A 456 5.28 6.83 -30.44
C ARG A 456 3.92 6.89 -31.13
N VAL A 457 3.13 7.92 -30.84
CA VAL A 457 1.87 8.20 -31.54
C VAL A 457 2.14 8.48 -33.02
N GLU A 458 3.12 9.34 -33.32
CA GLU A 458 3.50 9.69 -34.68
C GLU A 458 3.88 8.45 -35.50
N LEU A 459 4.78 7.62 -34.97
CA LEU A 459 5.24 6.41 -35.66
C LEU A 459 4.11 5.40 -35.88
N LEU A 460 3.21 5.25 -34.92
CA LEU A 460 2.06 4.36 -35.05
C LEU A 460 1.10 4.84 -36.16
N ARG A 461 0.84 6.14 -36.25
CA ARG A 461 -0.02 6.73 -37.30
C ARG A 461 0.65 6.68 -38.68
N LYS A 462 1.96 6.96 -38.77
CA LYS A 462 2.75 6.80 -40.00
C LYS A 462 2.78 5.37 -40.52
N TRP A 463 3.01 4.41 -39.62
CA TRP A 463 3.00 2.98 -39.97
C TRP A 463 1.63 2.54 -40.50
N ARG A 464 0.53 2.98 -39.85
CA ARG A 464 -0.84 2.74 -40.34
C ARG A 464 -1.08 3.34 -41.73
N ALA A 465 -0.53 4.52 -41.99
CA ALA A 465 -0.58 5.16 -43.30
C ALA A 465 0.29 4.48 -44.39
N GLY A 466 1.03 3.42 -44.04
CA GLY A 466 1.87 2.66 -44.97
C GLY A 466 3.31 3.17 -45.10
N GLU A 467 3.72 4.14 -44.28
CA GLU A 467 5.09 4.65 -44.27
C GLU A 467 6.07 3.66 -43.62
N ARG A 468 7.34 3.74 -44.03
CA ARG A 468 8.42 2.99 -43.38
C ARG A 468 8.81 3.68 -42.08
N VAL A 469 8.73 2.96 -40.97
CA VAL A 469 9.09 3.44 -39.63
C VAL A 469 10.14 2.55 -38.98
N ASN A 470 10.98 3.14 -38.13
CA ASN A 470 11.98 2.41 -37.35
C ASN A 470 11.40 1.95 -36.01
N ALA A 471 10.52 0.95 -36.04
CA ALA A 471 9.84 0.39 -34.87
C ALA A 471 9.56 -1.11 -35.07
N ASP A 472 9.37 -1.85 -33.97
CA ASP A 472 9.05 -3.28 -34.05
C ASP A 472 7.65 -3.48 -34.65
N ARG A 473 7.63 -3.96 -35.90
CA ARG A 473 6.40 -4.22 -36.65
C ARG A 473 5.42 -5.15 -35.91
N LYS A 474 5.90 -6.18 -35.21
CA LYS A 474 5.01 -7.11 -34.50
C LYS A 474 4.36 -6.45 -33.29
N VAL A 475 5.05 -5.48 -32.68
CA VAL A 475 4.49 -4.69 -31.57
C VAL A 475 3.44 -3.71 -32.11
N LEU A 476 3.74 -3.01 -33.21
CA LEU A 476 2.77 -2.11 -33.87
C LEU A 476 1.49 -2.84 -34.31
N GLU A 477 1.62 -4.04 -34.89
CA GLU A 477 0.46 -4.88 -35.26
C GLU A 477 -0.40 -5.28 -34.04
N ARG A 478 0.19 -5.42 -32.85
CA ARG A 478 -0.55 -5.68 -31.60
C ARG A 478 -1.24 -4.43 -31.07
N ILE A 479 -0.53 -3.31 -31.01
CA ILE A 479 -1.08 -2.00 -30.63
C ILE A 479 -2.29 -1.69 -31.51
N GLU A 480 -2.17 -1.88 -32.83
CA GLU A 480 -3.25 -1.61 -33.77
C GLU A 480 -4.46 -2.53 -33.60
N ARG A 481 -4.24 -3.79 -33.18
CA ARG A 481 -5.34 -4.70 -32.85
C ARG A 481 -6.13 -4.21 -31.65
N VAL A 482 -5.44 -3.69 -30.62
CA VAL A 482 -6.08 -3.08 -29.45
C VAL A 482 -6.83 -1.80 -29.86
N ALA A 483 -6.19 -0.93 -30.65
CA ALA A 483 -6.80 0.30 -31.15
C ALA A 483 -8.04 0.04 -32.01
N THR A 484 -8.02 -0.99 -32.86
CA THR A 484 -9.19 -1.42 -33.65
C THR A 484 -10.36 -1.82 -32.76
N ASN A 485 -10.10 -2.54 -31.67
CA ASN A 485 -11.15 -2.96 -30.73
C ASN A 485 -11.76 -1.76 -29.99
N TRP A 486 -10.94 -0.81 -29.57
CA TRP A 486 -11.42 0.44 -28.99
C TRP A 486 -12.22 1.27 -29.98
N ARG A 487 -11.76 1.41 -31.23
CA ARG A 487 -12.53 2.07 -32.30
C ARG A 487 -13.88 1.42 -32.52
N LYS A 488 -13.98 0.08 -32.43
CA LYS A 488 -15.28 -0.63 -32.49
C LYS A 488 -16.19 -0.29 -31.31
N ILE A 489 -15.65 -0.23 -30.09
CA ILE A 489 -16.41 0.12 -28.87
C ILE A 489 -16.97 1.55 -28.98
N PHE A 490 -16.12 2.50 -29.36
CA PHE A 490 -16.49 3.91 -29.48
C PHE A 490 -17.11 4.30 -30.84
N LYS A 491 -17.27 3.34 -31.76
CA LYS A 491 -17.80 3.54 -33.12
C LYS A 491 -17.05 4.64 -33.89
N LEU A 492 -15.72 4.61 -33.82
CA LEU A 492 -14.83 5.59 -34.44
C LEU A 492 -14.25 5.09 -35.75
N LYS A 493 -13.95 6.05 -36.63
CA LYS A 493 -13.10 5.82 -37.80
C LYS A 493 -11.63 5.97 -37.40
N GLU A 494 -10.77 5.43 -38.25
CA GLU A 494 -9.33 5.67 -38.15
C GLU A 494 -9.01 7.15 -38.39
N ASP A 495 -8.04 7.65 -37.63
CA ASP A 495 -7.49 9.00 -37.77
C ASP A 495 -5.98 8.91 -37.63
N ASN A 496 -5.27 9.28 -38.68
CA ASN A 496 -3.81 9.30 -38.76
C ASN A 496 -3.25 10.72 -38.89
N THR A 497 -4.04 11.76 -38.59
CA THR A 497 -3.55 13.14 -38.57
C THR A 497 -2.49 13.32 -37.47
N HIS A 498 -1.63 14.34 -37.55
CA HIS A 498 -0.68 14.60 -36.48
C HIS A 498 -1.37 15.42 -35.37
N PRO A 499 -1.54 14.88 -34.14
CA PRO A 499 -2.12 15.65 -33.05
C PRO A 499 -1.12 16.69 -32.52
N PRO A 500 -1.58 17.79 -31.89
CA PRO A 500 -0.70 18.66 -31.12
C PRO A 500 -0.04 17.89 -29.95
N ASP A 501 1.26 18.09 -29.74
CA ASP A 501 2.00 17.42 -28.66
C ASP A 501 1.40 17.70 -27.27
N SER A 502 0.89 18.93 -27.06
CA SER A 502 0.24 19.32 -25.80
C SER A 502 -1.05 18.54 -25.52
N GLU A 503 -1.73 18.06 -26.56
CA GLU A 503 -2.94 17.24 -26.42
C GLU A 503 -2.60 15.82 -25.95
N VAL A 504 -1.44 15.29 -26.35
CA VAL A 504 -0.91 14.04 -25.81
C VAL A 504 -0.65 14.19 -24.31
N GLY A 505 0.06 15.25 -23.91
CA GLY A 505 0.30 15.56 -22.51
C GLY A 505 -0.97 15.74 -21.69
N ARG A 506 -1.97 16.46 -22.24
CA ARG A 506 -3.27 16.68 -21.62
C ARG A 506 -3.95 15.36 -21.28
N LEU A 507 -4.06 14.44 -22.23
CA LEU A 507 -4.70 13.13 -22.02
C LEU A 507 -3.93 12.25 -21.02
N ILE A 508 -2.59 12.28 -21.06
CA ILE A 508 -1.77 11.56 -20.07
C ILE A 508 -1.97 12.15 -18.67
N ALA A 509 -2.15 13.46 -18.53
CA ALA A 509 -2.45 14.10 -17.26
C ALA A 509 -3.84 13.70 -16.70
N GLU A 510 -4.79 13.29 -17.55
CA GLU A 510 -6.06 12.70 -17.09
C GLU A 510 -5.87 11.30 -16.51
N ALA A 511 -5.03 10.47 -17.13
CA ALA A 511 -4.74 9.12 -16.61
C ALA A 511 -3.86 9.15 -15.36
N TYR A 512 -2.94 10.12 -15.27
CA TYR A 512 -1.89 10.19 -14.26
C TYR A 512 -1.72 11.61 -13.68
N PRO A 513 -2.77 12.19 -13.07
CA PRO A 513 -2.73 13.55 -12.54
C PRO A 513 -1.64 13.72 -11.47
N GLU A 514 -1.34 12.67 -10.69
CA GLU A 514 -0.30 12.70 -9.68
C GLU A 514 1.14 12.67 -10.25
N ARG A 515 1.26 12.44 -11.57
CA ARG A 515 2.52 12.34 -12.31
C ARG A 515 2.77 13.53 -13.25
N ILE A 516 2.05 14.63 -13.05
CA ILE A 516 2.43 15.92 -13.62
C ILE A 516 3.77 16.33 -13.02
N ALA A 517 4.76 16.61 -13.85
CA ALA A 517 6.15 16.79 -13.47
C ALA A 517 6.63 18.20 -13.80
N GLN A 518 7.26 18.87 -12.83
CA GLN A 518 7.87 20.18 -13.00
C GLN A 518 9.39 20.06 -13.08
N GLN A 519 10.00 20.68 -14.08
CA GLN A 519 11.45 20.75 -14.19
C GLN A 519 12.06 21.52 -12.99
N GLN A 520 13.08 20.95 -12.34
CA GLN A 520 13.70 21.57 -11.15
C GLN A 520 14.64 22.74 -11.51
N GLU A 521 15.44 22.56 -12.56
CA GLU A 521 16.39 23.54 -13.07
C GLU A 521 16.25 23.62 -14.60
N LYS A 522 16.45 24.81 -15.17
CA LYS A 522 16.28 25.02 -16.62
C LYS A 522 17.20 24.06 -17.40
N GLN A 523 16.62 23.32 -18.37
CA GLN A 523 17.31 22.31 -19.18
C GLN A 523 17.91 21.13 -18.39
N SER A 524 17.43 20.89 -17.17
CA SER A 524 17.80 19.71 -16.38
C SER A 524 16.97 18.49 -16.78
N GLU A 525 17.59 17.32 -16.69
CA GLU A 525 16.92 16.02 -16.83
C GLU A 525 16.08 15.68 -15.58
N ARG A 526 16.14 16.49 -14.51
CA ARG A 526 15.48 16.25 -13.22
C ARG A 526 14.14 16.98 -13.11
N TYR A 527 13.11 16.22 -12.76
CA TYR A 527 11.74 16.70 -12.58
C TYR A 527 11.20 16.29 -11.21
N LYS A 528 10.30 17.12 -10.67
CA LYS A 528 9.54 16.80 -9.47
C LYS A 528 8.08 16.55 -9.84
N LEU A 529 7.60 15.35 -9.56
CA LEU A 529 6.21 14.96 -9.74
C LEU A 529 5.28 15.69 -8.76
N ALA A 530 4.00 15.79 -9.09
CA ALA A 530 2.96 16.34 -8.25
C ALA A 530 2.81 15.57 -6.93
N ASN A 531 3.14 14.27 -6.87
CA ASN A 531 3.22 13.54 -5.60
C ASN A 531 4.46 13.88 -4.74
N GLY A 532 5.33 14.79 -5.21
CA GLY A 532 6.52 15.29 -4.50
C GLY A 532 7.83 14.57 -4.84
N ARG A 533 7.79 13.47 -5.58
CA ARG A 533 8.99 12.67 -5.89
C ARG A 533 9.84 13.27 -7.00
N VAL A 534 11.15 13.02 -6.92
CA VAL A 534 12.10 13.41 -7.96
C VAL A 534 12.34 12.25 -8.92
N VAL A 535 12.25 12.54 -10.21
CA VAL A 535 12.40 11.59 -11.31
C VAL A 535 13.28 12.19 -12.39
N LYS A 536 13.90 11.33 -13.20
CA LYS A 536 14.88 11.71 -14.20
C LYS A 536 14.52 11.19 -15.59
N LEU A 537 14.65 12.04 -16.61
CA LEU A 537 14.63 11.63 -18.01
C LEU A 537 15.90 10.81 -18.37
N PRO A 538 15.84 10.01 -19.44
CA PRO A 538 17.04 9.50 -20.10
C PRO A 538 18.01 10.63 -20.47
N GLN A 539 19.31 10.30 -20.57
CA GLN A 539 20.30 11.28 -20.98
C GLN A 539 20.01 11.79 -22.40
N HIS A 540 20.12 13.10 -22.59
CA HIS A 540 19.89 13.76 -23.89
C HIS A 540 18.47 13.58 -24.47
N ASP A 541 17.48 13.30 -23.63
CA ASP A 541 16.09 13.19 -24.06
C ASP A 541 15.55 14.54 -24.55
N ALA A 542 14.81 14.52 -25.66
CA ALA A 542 14.24 15.73 -26.26
C ALA A 542 13.30 16.48 -25.31
N LEU A 543 12.64 15.76 -24.40
CA LEU A 543 11.74 16.32 -23.40
C LEU A 543 12.46 17.16 -22.32
N ALA A 544 13.78 17.15 -22.24
CA ALA A 544 14.53 17.97 -21.28
C ALA A 544 14.38 19.49 -21.52
N ARG A 545 13.86 19.91 -22.69
CA ARG A 545 13.57 21.32 -22.99
C ARG A 545 12.24 21.81 -22.42
N GLU A 546 11.35 20.88 -22.04
CA GLU A 546 9.98 21.18 -21.65
C GLU A 546 9.91 21.47 -20.16
N ARG A 547 9.25 22.56 -19.75
CA ARG A 547 9.15 22.90 -18.33
C ARG A 547 8.25 21.93 -17.56
N TRP A 548 7.24 21.42 -18.23
CA TRP A 548 6.17 20.62 -17.65
C TRP A 548 5.94 19.38 -18.49
N LEU A 549 5.82 18.23 -17.82
CA LEU A 549 5.57 16.94 -18.45
C LEU A 549 4.39 16.24 -17.79
N ALA A 550 3.64 15.48 -18.57
CA ALA A 550 2.75 14.45 -18.05
C ALA A 550 3.44 13.09 -18.20
N VAL A 551 3.69 12.39 -17.09
CA VAL A 551 4.48 11.14 -17.09
C VAL A 551 3.57 9.92 -17.03
N ALA A 552 3.58 9.10 -18.08
CA ALA A 552 2.78 7.88 -18.16
C ALA A 552 3.45 6.67 -17.49
N HIS A 553 4.77 6.52 -17.66
CA HIS A 553 5.53 5.38 -17.14
C HIS A 553 6.82 5.85 -16.46
N VAL A 554 7.00 5.44 -15.20
CA VAL A 554 8.11 5.82 -14.34
C VAL A 554 8.57 4.68 -13.43
N ASP A 555 9.87 4.42 -13.31
CA ASP A 555 10.41 3.63 -12.20
C ASP A 555 10.48 4.50 -10.95
N ALA A 556 10.02 4.02 -9.79
CA ALA A 556 10.16 4.76 -8.54
C ALA A 556 11.63 4.92 -8.11
N GLY A 557 12.48 3.94 -8.42
CA GLY A 557 13.84 3.90 -7.89
C GLY A 557 13.89 3.90 -6.34
N SER A 558 15.10 3.93 -5.76
CA SER A 558 15.30 4.07 -4.31
C SER A 558 15.47 5.53 -3.87
N ASN A 559 16.14 6.36 -4.68
CA ASN A 559 16.35 7.79 -4.45
C ASN A 559 15.70 8.65 -5.54
N GLU A 560 16.08 8.42 -6.80
CA GLU A 560 15.54 9.12 -7.96
C GLU A 560 14.89 8.10 -8.90
N GLY A 561 13.66 8.40 -9.31
CA GLY A 561 12.96 7.58 -10.28
C GLY A 561 13.43 7.84 -11.71
N LYS A 562 13.08 6.95 -12.65
CA LYS A 562 13.40 7.09 -14.07
C LYS A 562 12.13 7.19 -14.90
N ILE A 563 12.00 8.23 -15.72
CA ILE A 563 10.92 8.37 -16.69
C ILE A 563 11.19 7.46 -17.89
N PHE A 564 10.19 6.66 -18.27
CA PHE A 564 10.21 5.81 -19.47
C PHE A 564 9.27 6.31 -20.56
N LEU A 565 8.13 6.90 -20.19
CA LEU A 565 7.18 7.49 -21.13
C LEU A 565 6.59 8.77 -20.55
N ALA A 566 6.66 9.86 -21.31
CA ALA A 566 6.10 11.16 -20.95
C ALA A 566 5.75 11.97 -22.21
N ALA A 567 4.97 13.03 -22.02
CA ALA A 567 4.62 13.99 -23.07
C ALA A 567 4.68 15.42 -22.51
N PRO A 568 4.96 16.44 -23.35
CA PRO A 568 4.93 17.84 -22.94
C PRO A 568 3.53 18.25 -22.50
N LEU A 569 3.45 19.08 -21.46
CA LEU A 569 2.19 19.59 -20.93
C LEU A 569 2.22 21.12 -20.88
N ASP A 570 1.20 21.78 -21.42
CA ASP A 570 1.10 23.24 -21.40
C ASP A 570 0.77 23.78 -20.01
N GLU A 571 1.37 24.91 -19.64
CA GLU A 571 1.14 25.54 -18.33
C GLU A 571 -0.31 26.07 -18.18
N ILE A 572 -0.99 26.33 -19.29
CA ILE A 572 -2.41 26.72 -19.31
C ILE A 572 -3.29 25.59 -18.78
N GLU A 573 -3.03 24.34 -19.16
CA GLU A 573 -3.76 23.16 -18.66
C GLU A 573 -3.66 23.03 -17.15
N LEU A 574 -2.52 23.39 -16.57
CA LEU A 574 -2.30 23.36 -15.13
C LEU A 574 -3.22 24.34 -14.40
N GLN A 575 -3.54 25.49 -15.00
CA GLN A 575 -4.40 26.48 -14.36
C GLN A 575 -5.84 26.01 -14.21
N TYR A 576 -6.33 25.18 -15.12
CA TYR A 576 -7.68 24.61 -15.07
C TYR A 576 -7.77 23.41 -14.11
N ARG A 577 -6.67 22.66 -13.94
CA ARG A 577 -6.60 21.49 -13.04
C ARG A 577 -6.30 21.83 -11.59
N ALA A 578 -5.67 22.98 -11.35
CA ALA A 578 -5.20 23.31 -10.01
C ALA A 578 -6.35 23.69 -9.08
N THR A 579 -6.31 23.14 -7.86
CA THR A 579 -7.24 23.46 -6.79
C THR A 579 -6.66 24.56 -5.90
N GLU A 580 -7.53 25.36 -5.29
CA GLU A 580 -7.12 26.35 -4.30
C GLU A 580 -7.16 25.73 -2.90
N LYS A 581 -6.05 25.84 -2.18
CA LYS A 581 -5.90 25.34 -0.82
C LYS A 581 -5.44 26.47 0.10
N GLU A 582 -6.20 26.69 1.16
CA GLU A 582 -5.78 27.57 2.25
C GLU A 582 -4.76 26.85 3.15
N THR A 583 -3.53 27.36 3.17
CA THR A 583 -2.47 26.86 4.03
C THR A 583 -2.17 27.89 5.11
N VAL A 584 -2.29 27.47 6.38
CA VAL A 584 -1.95 28.27 7.56
C VAL A 584 -0.82 27.55 8.28
N LYS A 585 0.31 28.25 8.49
CA LYS A 585 1.50 27.67 9.12
C LYS A 585 2.20 28.65 10.04
N TRP A 586 3.00 28.13 10.95
CA TRP A 586 3.93 28.92 11.76
C TRP A 586 5.22 29.12 10.98
N ASP A 587 5.60 30.37 10.79
CA ASP A 587 6.91 30.74 10.24
C ASP A 587 7.84 30.99 11.42
N ALA A 588 8.72 30.03 11.71
CA ALA A 588 9.62 30.07 12.86
C ALA A 588 10.67 31.19 12.75
N ASP A 589 11.12 31.50 11.53
CA ASP A 589 12.09 32.55 11.23
C ASP A 589 11.48 33.93 11.47
N ARG A 590 10.24 34.15 11.00
CA ARG A 590 9.49 35.39 11.24
C ARG A 590 8.82 35.45 12.60
N GLY A 591 8.68 34.32 13.30
CA GLY A 591 7.98 34.19 14.57
C GLY A 591 6.51 34.58 14.48
N MET A 592 5.82 34.22 13.39
CA MET A 592 4.42 34.57 13.18
C MET A 592 3.63 33.51 12.41
N VAL A 593 2.31 33.52 12.58
CA VAL A 593 1.37 32.75 11.76
C VAL A 593 1.27 33.41 10.39
N VAL A 594 1.51 32.61 9.34
CA VAL A 594 1.37 33.01 7.95
C VAL A 594 0.23 32.20 7.33
N ALA A 595 -0.68 32.88 6.66
CA ALA A 595 -1.73 32.25 5.87
C ALA A 595 -1.59 32.63 4.40
N GLN A 596 -1.78 31.64 3.53
CA GLN A 596 -1.67 31.81 2.10
C GLN A 596 -2.68 30.91 1.38
N LEU A 597 -3.20 31.41 0.27
CA LEU A 597 -4.00 30.66 -0.68
C LEU A 597 -3.05 30.14 -1.75
N GLU A 598 -2.83 28.84 -1.77
CA GLU A 598 -1.96 28.16 -2.71
C GLU A 598 -2.82 27.57 -3.83
N LYS A 599 -2.46 27.84 -5.08
CA LYS A 599 -3.02 27.13 -6.23
C LYS A 599 -2.12 25.94 -6.52
N ILE A 600 -2.63 24.73 -6.28
CA ILE A 600 -1.83 23.49 -6.23
C ILE A 600 -2.30 22.42 -7.20
N ILE A 601 -1.36 21.58 -7.64
CA ILE A 601 -1.62 20.30 -8.30
C ILE A 601 -0.88 19.24 -7.50
N GLY A 602 -1.61 18.39 -6.78
CA GLY A 602 -1.02 17.53 -5.76
C GLY A 602 -0.22 18.36 -4.75
N ASN A 603 1.09 18.13 -4.67
CA ASN A 603 2.05 18.83 -3.82
C ASN A 603 2.82 19.95 -4.55
N THR A 604 2.53 20.17 -5.83
CA THR A 604 3.19 21.22 -6.62
C THR A 604 2.42 22.52 -6.51
N ILE A 605 3.09 23.55 -6.01
CA ILE A 605 2.53 24.91 -5.89
C ILE A 605 2.77 25.65 -7.21
N LEU A 606 1.69 26.06 -7.88
CA LEU A 606 1.78 26.87 -9.09
C LEU A 606 1.87 28.36 -8.79
N SER A 607 1.10 28.82 -7.80
CA SER A 607 1.12 30.20 -7.34
C SER A 607 0.68 30.32 -5.89
N VAL A 608 1.10 31.38 -5.22
CA VAL A 608 0.79 31.68 -3.82
C VAL A 608 0.25 33.10 -3.73
N LYS A 609 -0.88 33.28 -3.03
CA LYS A 609 -1.42 34.60 -2.68
C LYS A 609 -1.54 34.71 -1.15
N PRO A 610 -1.08 35.79 -0.52
CA PRO A 610 -1.22 35.95 0.93
C PRO A 610 -2.70 36.10 1.31
N LEU A 611 -3.11 35.46 2.41
CA LEU A 611 -4.44 35.61 3.00
C LEU A 611 -4.39 36.55 4.20
N THR A 612 -5.31 37.51 4.22
CA THR A 612 -5.43 38.50 5.31
C THR A 612 -6.33 38.02 6.44
N LYS A 613 -7.26 37.10 6.17
CA LYS A 613 -8.17 36.52 7.15
C LYS A 613 -7.79 35.07 7.43
N ILE A 614 -7.62 34.75 8.71
CA ILE A 614 -7.31 33.41 9.18
C ILE A 614 -8.43 32.98 10.11
N SER A 615 -9.04 31.84 9.86
CA SER A 615 -10.04 31.28 10.78
C SER A 615 -9.40 31.09 12.16
N GLU A 616 -10.13 31.44 13.20
CA GLU A 616 -9.67 31.31 14.59
C GLU A 616 -9.23 29.89 14.94
N ALA A 617 -10.02 28.88 14.54
CA ALA A 617 -9.70 27.48 14.76
C ALA A 617 -8.34 27.08 14.16
N LYS A 618 -8.10 27.32 12.85
CA LYS A 618 -6.81 27.01 12.20
C LYS A 618 -5.63 27.73 12.86
N ARG A 619 -5.81 29.00 13.24
CA ARG A 619 -4.78 29.81 13.90
C ARG A 619 -4.38 29.19 15.25
N ILE A 620 -5.36 28.86 16.07
CA ILE A 620 -5.15 28.22 17.38
C ILE A 620 -4.44 26.88 17.20
N THR A 621 -4.90 26.03 16.28
CA THR A 621 -4.25 24.74 16.01
C THR A 621 -2.78 24.89 15.64
N VAL A 622 -2.45 25.84 14.76
CA VAL A 622 -1.07 26.11 14.31
C VAL A 622 -0.21 26.64 15.45
N LEU A 623 -0.71 27.57 16.26
CA LEU A 623 0.02 28.09 17.43
C LEU A 623 0.30 27.02 18.47
N LEU A 624 -0.67 26.16 18.76
CA LEU A 624 -0.49 25.05 19.70
C LEU A 624 0.50 24.00 19.18
N ALA A 625 0.50 23.73 17.87
CA ALA A 625 1.49 22.87 17.25
C ALA A 625 2.90 23.48 17.35
N ALA A 626 3.05 24.76 17.01
CA ALA A 626 4.32 25.48 17.14
C ALA A 626 4.83 25.53 18.58
N LEU A 627 3.93 25.70 19.57
CA LEU A 627 4.27 25.68 20.98
C LEU A 627 4.82 24.31 21.43
N ARG A 628 4.27 23.21 20.90
CA ARG A 628 4.77 21.86 21.19
C ARG A 628 6.15 21.61 20.59
N GLU A 629 6.43 22.19 19.43
CA GLU A 629 7.70 22.03 18.71
C GLU A 629 8.80 22.94 19.28
N GLU A 630 8.54 24.23 19.46
CA GLU A 630 9.50 25.21 20.01
C GLU A 630 9.60 25.15 21.55
N GLY A 631 8.62 24.54 22.21
CA GLY A 631 8.56 24.38 23.65
C GLY A 631 8.12 25.64 24.42
N ILE A 632 8.12 25.53 25.75
CA ILE A 632 7.52 26.52 26.66
C ILE A 632 8.15 27.92 26.58
N LYS A 633 9.39 28.02 26.07
CA LYS A 633 10.09 29.28 25.86
C LYS A 633 9.37 30.21 24.88
N MET A 634 8.57 29.67 23.97
CA MET A 634 7.73 30.43 23.05
C MET A 634 6.79 31.41 23.78
N LEU A 635 6.39 31.08 25.02
CA LEU A 635 5.50 31.90 25.84
C LEU A 635 6.21 33.00 26.64
N GLY A 636 7.54 33.14 26.55
CA GLY A 636 8.28 34.11 27.38
C GLY A 636 8.50 33.61 28.81
N TRP A 637 8.74 32.30 28.96
CA TRP A 637 8.93 31.64 30.26
C TRP A 637 10.12 32.20 31.04
N ALA A 638 9.83 32.98 32.08
CA ALA A 638 10.79 33.55 33.04
C ALA A 638 10.90 32.75 34.35
N ASP A 639 11.90 33.06 35.18
CA ASP A 639 12.19 32.38 36.46
C ASP A 639 11.01 32.37 37.43
N THR A 640 10.19 33.41 37.44
CA THR A 640 8.97 33.51 38.27
C THR A 640 7.97 32.38 37.99
N HIS A 641 7.86 31.93 36.74
CA HIS A 641 6.99 30.82 36.34
C HIS A 641 7.57 29.48 36.79
N THR A 642 8.88 29.30 36.66
CA THR A 642 9.60 28.11 37.16
C THR A 642 9.47 28.00 38.68
N GLU A 643 9.58 29.12 39.41
CA GLU A 643 9.40 29.15 40.86
C GLU A 643 7.98 28.77 41.27
N TRP A 644 6.96 29.32 40.60
CA TRP A 644 5.57 28.95 40.82
C TRP A 644 5.34 27.46 40.52
N GLN A 645 5.85 26.97 39.38
CA GLN A 645 5.74 25.58 38.96
C GLN A 645 6.35 24.64 40.01
N ASN A 646 7.56 24.95 40.50
CA ASN A 646 8.22 24.15 41.51
C ASN A 646 7.46 24.12 42.84
N ARG A 647 6.82 25.23 43.24
CA ARG A 647 5.98 25.29 44.45
C ARG A 647 4.77 24.37 44.33
N VAL A 648 4.05 24.42 43.20
CA VAL A 648 2.87 23.56 42.97
C VAL A 648 3.28 22.10 42.89
N MET A 649 4.36 21.77 42.16
CA MET A 649 4.86 20.40 42.06
C MET A 649 5.36 19.87 43.41
N SER A 650 6.02 20.69 44.21
CA SER A 650 6.38 20.35 45.60
C SER A 650 5.14 20.06 46.45
N ALA A 651 4.11 20.92 46.38
CA ALA A 651 2.86 20.71 47.11
C ALA A 651 2.16 19.41 46.70
N ARG A 652 2.14 19.09 45.39
CA ARG A 652 1.63 17.83 44.86
C ARG A 652 2.36 16.61 45.43
N THR A 653 3.69 16.66 45.50
CA THR A 653 4.49 15.57 46.10
C THR A 653 4.26 15.45 47.60
N TRP A 654 4.14 16.57 48.32
CA TRP A 654 3.97 16.56 49.78
C TRP A 654 2.56 16.23 50.26
N ARG A 655 1.56 16.45 49.42
CA ARG A 655 0.13 16.28 49.72
C ARG A 655 -0.53 15.45 48.62
N PRO A 656 -0.18 14.15 48.48
CA PRO A 656 -0.76 13.29 47.45
C PRO A 656 -2.27 13.08 47.59
N ASP A 657 -2.82 13.28 48.81
CA ASP A 657 -4.25 13.18 49.10
C ASP A 657 -5.05 14.43 48.66
N GLU A 658 -4.37 15.51 48.25
CA GLU A 658 -4.99 16.74 47.79
C GLU A 658 -4.88 16.87 46.26
N ALA A 659 -5.86 17.49 45.61
CA ALA A 659 -5.97 17.56 44.15
C ALA A 659 -5.04 18.60 43.48
N TRP A 660 -3.78 18.71 43.92
CA TRP A 660 -2.78 19.59 43.28
C TRP A 660 -2.49 19.10 41.85
N PRO A 661 -2.68 19.93 40.81
CA PRO A 661 -2.52 19.48 39.42
C PRO A 661 -1.05 19.23 39.05
N ASP A 662 -0.83 18.40 38.02
CA ASP A 662 0.49 18.28 37.38
C ASP A 662 0.70 19.51 36.50
N VAL A 663 1.65 20.36 36.88
CA VAL A 663 2.01 21.56 36.13
C VAL A 663 3.42 21.44 35.53
N SER A 664 3.95 20.22 35.40
CA SER A 664 5.22 19.99 34.73
C SER A 664 5.20 20.51 33.30
N THR A 665 6.36 20.93 32.77
CA THR A 665 6.46 21.51 31.43
C THR A 665 5.89 20.59 30.35
N ASN A 666 6.12 19.28 30.45
CA ASN A 666 5.57 18.29 29.53
C ASN A 666 4.04 18.25 29.61
N HIS A 667 3.48 18.27 30.82
CA HIS A 667 2.02 18.27 31.01
C HIS A 667 1.39 19.56 30.47
N LEU A 668 1.98 20.73 30.75
CA LEU A 668 1.50 22.01 30.27
C LEU A 668 1.52 22.11 28.74
N LEU A 669 2.55 21.58 28.07
CA LEU A 669 2.63 21.54 26.61
C LEU A 669 1.61 20.57 26.00
N ALA A 670 1.41 19.41 26.62
CA ALA A 670 0.41 18.43 26.18
C ALA A 670 -1.01 18.98 26.29
N THR A 671 -1.31 19.67 27.40
CA THR A 671 -2.63 20.21 27.73
C THR A 671 -2.86 21.67 27.33
N ALA A 672 -1.91 22.29 26.60
CA ALA A 672 -2.01 23.68 26.14
C ALA A 672 -3.33 23.97 25.39
N GLY A 673 -3.86 22.98 24.66
CA GLY A 673 -5.15 23.12 23.98
C GLY A 673 -6.34 23.34 24.91
N VAL A 674 -6.23 23.03 26.19
CA VAL A 674 -7.29 23.23 27.20
C VAL A 674 -7.10 24.59 27.89
N TRP A 675 -5.91 24.86 28.42
CA TRP A 675 -5.71 26.02 29.29
C TRP A 675 -5.31 27.30 28.56
N LEU A 676 -4.59 27.19 27.43
CA LEU A 676 -4.07 28.35 26.71
C LEU A 676 -5.06 28.86 25.66
N THR A 677 -5.82 27.95 25.03
CA THR A 677 -6.79 28.27 23.96
C THR A 677 -7.69 29.48 24.23
N PRO A 678 -8.30 29.65 25.43
CA PRO A 678 -9.16 30.80 25.72
C PRO A 678 -8.47 32.16 25.59
N TYR A 679 -7.13 32.19 25.65
CA TYR A 679 -6.31 33.40 25.62
C TYR A 679 -5.62 33.63 24.26
N LEU A 680 -5.81 32.73 23.28
CA LEU A 680 -5.18 32.83 21.95
C LEU A 680 -5.98 33.66 20.94
N ASN A 681 -7.04 34.35 21.39
CA ASN A 681 -7.86 35.20 20.54
C ASN A 681 -7.01 36.33 19.95
N ASN A 682 -7.02 36.45 18.63
CA ASN A 682 -6.26 37.45 17.85
C ASN A 682 -4.73 37.39 17.97
N ILE A 683 -4.16 36.35 18.59
CA ILE A 683 -2.71 36.17 18.63
C ILE A 683 -2.22 35.59 17.30
N THR A 684 -1.22 36.23 16.71
CA THR A 684 -0.58 35.78 15.45
C THR A 684 0.94 35.80 15.54
N LYS A 685 1.55 36.44 16.54
CA LYS A 685 3.01 36.60 16.65
C LYS A 685 3.56 36.05 17.96
N ARG A 686 4.82 35.65 17.94
CA ARG A 686 5.56 35.21 19.14
C ARG A 686 5.60 36.32 20.20
N SER A 687 5.80 37.56 19.76
CA SER A 687 5.84 38.73 20.65
C SER A 687 4.50 39.04 21.34
N GLU A 688 3.38 38.54 20.81
CA GLU A 688 2.06 38.66 21.44
C GLU A 688 1.86 37.54 22.48
N LEU A 689 2.29 36.31 22.17
CA LEU A 689 2.32 35.21 23.15
C LEU A 689 3.15 35.56 24.39
N GLN A 690 4.30 36.20 24.19
CA GLN A 690 5.19 36.62 25.27
C GLN A 690 4.62 37.74 26.16
N LYS A 691 3.54 38.41 25.73
CA LYS A 691 2.86 39.44 26.53
C LYS A 691 1.72 38.89 27.37
N LEU A 692 1.42 37.59 27.25
CA LEU A 692 0.39 36.95 28.05
C LEU A 692 0.79 36.93 29.52
N ASP A 693 -0.17 37.19 30.41
CA ASP A 693 0.01 37.08 31.85
C ASP A 693 -0.04 35.61 32.29
N LEU A 694 1.05 34.89 32.00
CA LEU A 694 1.16 33.47 32.24
C LEU A 694 0.96 33.11 33.71
N LEU A 695 1.44 33.92 34.65
CA LEU A 695 1.35 33.60 36.07
C LEU A 695 -0.11 33.52 36.52
N ASN A 696 -0.95 34.47 36.09
CA ASN A 696 -2.38 34.44 36.38
C ASN A 696 -3.08 33.27 35.67
N MET A 697 -2.74 33.00 34.41
CA MET A 697 -3.31 31.86 33.66
C MET A 697 -2.98 30.52 34.32
N LEU A 698 -1.71 30.32 34.70
CA LEU A 698 -1.23 29.12 35.38
C LEU A 698 -1.86 28.98 36.77
N THR A 699 -2.01 30.09 37.50
CA THR A 699 -2.71 30.07 38.81
C THR A 699 -4.17 29.63 38.66
N GLY A 700 -4.83 29.99 37.56
CA GLY A 700 -6.17 29.52 37.21
C GLY A 700 -6.30 28.01 36.99
N LEU A 701 -5.19 27.28 36.81
CA LEU A 701 -5.19 25.81 36.74
C LEU A 701 -5.42 25.15 38.10
N LEU A 702 -5.13 25.86 39.19
CA LEU A 702 -5.34 25.35 40.53
C LEU A 702 -6.84 25.38 40.86
N PRO A 703 -7.39 24.30 41.45
CA PRO A 703 -8.68 24.33 42.11
C PRO A 703 -8.82 25.56 43.02
N TRP A 704 -10.00 26.16 43.06
CA TRP A 704 -10.23 27.46 43.72
C TRP A 704 -9.85 27.46 45.21
N ASP A 705 -10.03 26.33 45.90
CA ASP A 705 -9.65 26.12 47.29
C ASP A 705 -8.13 26.01 47.51
N LEU A 706 -7.38 25.56 46.49
CA LEU A 706 -5.93 25.37 46.55
C LEU A 706 -5.14 26.66 46.25
N GLN A 707 -5.71 27.60 45.49
CA GLN A 707 -5.07 28.87 45.16
C GLN A 707 -4.57 29.65 46.41
N PRO A 708 -5.42 29.99 47.40
CA PRO A 708 -4.95 30.66 48.62
C PRO A 708 -4.14 29.73 49.54
N LYS A 709 -4.22 28.41 49.34
CA LYS A 709 -3.51 27.41 50.15
C LYS A 709 -2.05 27.27 49.74
N LEU A 710 -1.70 27.56 48.48
CA LEU A 710 -0.33 27.44 47.98
C LEU A 710 0.65 28.31 48.78
N ASP A 711 0.25 29.52 49.14
CA ASP A 711 1.08 30.43 49.96
C ASP A 711 1.24 29.95 51.40
N LYS A 712 0.30 29.13 51.92
CA LYS A 712 0.40 28.52 53.25
C LYS A 712 1.26 27.26 53.25
N VAL A 713 1.08 26.41 52.23
CA VAL A 713 1.77 25.12 52.11
C VAL A 713 3.22 25.30 51.64
N ALA A 714 3.43 26.18 50.67
CA ALA A 714 4.71 26.45 50.03
C ALA A 714 4.92 27.98 49.91
N PRO A 715 5.19 28.71 51.01
CA PRO A 715 5.36 30.16 50.98
C PRO A 715 6.57 30.62 50.16
N VAL A 716 6.49 31.76 49.48
CA VAL A 716 7.63 32.30 48.71
C VAL A 716 8.80 32.74 49.61
N ARG A 717 8.49 33.25 50.80
CA ARG A 717 9.46 33.77 51.77
C ARG A 717 9.10 33.38 53.19
N LEU A 718 10.10 33.31 54.06
CA LEU A 718 9.92 33.16 55.49
C LEU A 718 10.62 34.25 56.29
N ASN A 719 10.00 34.62 57.41
CA ASN A 719 10.61 35.50 58.39
C ASN A 719 11.63 34.70 59.22
N VAL A 720 12.81 35.26 59.40
CA VAL A 720 13.83 34.75 60.33
C VAL A 720 13.95 35.68 61.56
N PRO A 721 14.56 35.25 62.67
CA PRO A 721 14.60 36.05 63.92
C PRO A 721 15.14 37.47 63.77
N SER A 722 16.01 37.73 62.78
CA SER A 722 16.50 39.09 62.47
C SER A 722 15.42 40.04 61.92
N GLY A 723 14.21 39.55 61.63
CA GLY A 723 13.14 40.27 60.93
C GLY A 723 13.27 40.24 59.40
N SER A 724 14.31 39.63 58.83
CA SER A 724 14.47 39.49 57.39
C SER A 724 13.47 38.49 56.78
N GLN A 725 13.04 38.76 55.55
CA GLN A 725 12.24 37.82 54.74
C GLN A 725 13.11 37.11 53.71
N ILE A 726 13.43 35.85 53.97
CA ILE A 726 14.34 35.06 53.13
C ILE A 726 13.52 34.24 52.14
N LYS A 727 13.94 34.27 50.87
CA LYS A 727 13.29 33.53 49.79
C LYS A 727 13.57 32.02 49.91
N LEU A 728 12.56 31.22 49.62
CA LEU A 728 12.67 29.77 49.53
C LEU A 728 12.83 29.32 48.08
N ILE A 729 13.74 28.37 47.85
CA ILE A 729 13.98 27.75 46.55
C ILE A 729 13.34 26.36 46.57
N TYR A 730 12.33 26.17 45.73
CA TYR A 730 11.58 24.92 45.58
C TYR A 730 12.07 24.13 44.38
N PHE A 731 11.75 22.83 44.36
CA PHE A 731 12.14 21.93 43.29
C PHE A 731 10.95 21.06 42.86
N SER A 732 10.90 20.73 41.57
CA SER A 732 9.78 19.97 40.98
C SER A 732 9.66 18.53 41.49
N ASP A 733 10.74 17.96 42.04
CA ASP A 733 10.76 16.61 42.62
C ASP A 733 10.21 16.58 44.06
N GLY A 734 9.84 17.73 44.63
CA GLY A 734 9.34 17.84 45.99
C GLY A 734 10.38 17.56 47.07
N ARG A 735 11.69 17.62 46.76
CA ARG A 735 12.71 17.59 47.81
C ARG A 735 12.56 18.83 48.73
N PRO A 736 13.09 18.77 49.98
CA PRO A 736 13.00 19.88 50.91
C PRO A 736 13.49 21.20 50.28
N PRO A 737 12.73 22.30 50.42
CA PRO A 737 13.12 23.58 49.84
C PRO A 737 14.37 24.10 50.54
N VAL A 738 15.16 24.88 49.81
CA VAL A 738 16.39 25.48 50.31
C VAL A 738 16.11 26.91 50.77
N MET A 739 16.60 27.25 51.96
CA MET A 739 16.67 28.63 52.44
C MET A 739 18.13 29.02 52.61
N GLU A 740 18.59 29.95 51.76
CA GLU A 740 19.93 30.51 51.83
C GLU A 740 19.92 31.72 52.77
N VAL A 741 20.42 31.52 53.99
CA VAL A 741 20.33 32.51 55.07
C VAL A 741 21.68 32.68 55.74
N ARG A 742 22.04 33.92 56.06
CA ARG A 742 23.26 34.18 56.82
C ARG A 742 23.11 33.61 58.23
N LEU A 743 24.16 32.93 58.70
CA LEU A 743 24.19 32.25 60.00
C LEU A 743 23.74 33.15 61.16
N GLN A 744 24.21 34.39 61.17
CA GLN A 744 23.91 35.41 62.19
C GLN A 744 22.43 35.85 62.24
N GLU A 745 21.65 35.59 61.19
CA GLU A 745 20.22 35.90 61.14
C GLU A 745 19.35 34.80 61.77
N MET A 746 19.96 33.66 62.09
CA MET A 746 19.31 32.48 62.66
C MET A 746 19.56 32.33 64.17
N PHE A 747 20.36 33.20 64.79
CA PHE A 747 20.55 33.17 66.24
C PHE A 747 19.22 33.35 66.99
N GLY A 748 19.10 32.70 68.14
CA GLY A 748 17.84 32.68 68.89
C GLY A 748 16.80 31.68 68.35
N LEU A 749 17.03 31.05 67.18
CA LEU A 749 16.14 30.03 66.65
C LEU A 749 16.55 28.63 67.10
N LEU A 750 15.73 28.02 67.95
CA LEU A 750 16.00 26.71 68.54
C LEU A 750 15.81 25.54 67.55
N GLU A 751 14.79 25.60 66.70
CA GLU A 751 14.37 24.48 65.85
C GLU A 751 14.43 24.87 64.37
N THR A 752 14.68 23.91 63.48
CA THR A 752 14.66 24.14 62.03
C THR A 752 13.27 24.65 61.61
N PRO A 753 13.17 25.74 60.82
CA PRO A 753 11.89 26.15 60.26
C PRO A 753 11.19 25.03 59.49
N VAL A 754 9.89 24.91 59.70
CA VAL A 754 9.01 23.97 59.01
C VAL A 754 7.95 24.72 58.22
N ILE A 755 7.68 24.26 57.00
CA ILE A 755 6.56 24.72 56.15
C ILE A 755 5.55 23.58 55.99
N ASN A 756 4.61 23.74 55.06
CA ASN A 756 3.61 22.72 54.75
C ASN A 756 2.83 22.32 56.02
N GLU A 757 2.43 23.33 56.80
CA GLU A 757 1.72 23.17 58.08
C GLU A 757 2.50 22.28 59.08
N GLY A 758 3.82 22.44 59.12
CA GLY A 758 4.69 21.74 60.06
C GLY A 758 5.23 20.39 59.57
N ARG A 759 4.87 19.97 58.35
CA ARG A 759 5.23 18.64 57.83
C ARG A 759 6.58 18.60 57.10
N THR A 760 7.03 19.72 56.55
CA THR A 760 8.24 19.76 55.71
C THR A 760 9.29 20.66 56.34
N LYS A 761 10.39 20.06 56.82
CA LYS A 761 11.58 20.80 57.28
C LYS A 761 12.31 21.43 56.07
N ILE A 762 12.87 22.61 56.28
CA ILE A 762 13.63 23.33 55.27
C ILE A 762 15.11 22.94 55.34
N LEU A 763 15.75 22.81 54.17
CA LEU A 763 17.21 22.69 54.08
C LEU A 763 17.85 24.07 54.23
N LEU A 764 18.55 24.30 55.33
CA LEU A 764 19.25 25.54 55.58
C LEU A 764 20.62 25.50 54.91
N HIS A 765 20.85 26.43 54.00
CA HIS A 765 22.19 26.78 53.55
C HIS A 765 22.64 27.97 54.40
N LEU A 766 23.35 27.67 55.48
CA LEU A 766 23.87 28.69 56.39
C LEU A 766 25.06 29.36 55.72
N LEU A 767 24.97 30.68 55.54
CA LEU A 767 25.96 31.48 54.85
C LEU A 767 26.81 32.32 55.82
N SER A 768 28.06 32.55 55.44
CA SER A 768 28.92 33.58 56.03
C SER A 768 28.42 35.00 55.69
N PRO A 769 28.94 36.06 56.34
CA PRO A 769 28.60 37.44 55.99
C PRO A 769 28.89 37.80 54.52
N GLY A 770 29.86 37.15 53.90
CA GLY A 770 30.19 37.29 52.47
C GLY A 770 29.37 36.37 51.54
N TYR A 771 28.22 35.84 51.99
CA TYR A 771 27.32 34.98 51.21
C TYR A 771 27.92 33.66 50.72
N LYS A 772 29.01 33.19 51.35
CA LYS A 772 29.55 31.84 51.08
C LYS A 772 28.93 30.80 51.98
N PRO A 773 28.49 29.62 51.47
CA PRO A 773 28.00 28.53 52.30
C PRO A 773 29.04 28.08 53.32
N VAL A 774 28.63 27.95 54.58
CA VAL A 774 29.48 27.46 55.68
C VAL A 774 28.97 26.15 56.27
N GLN A 775 27.67 25.91 56.18
CA GLN A 775 27.06 24.65 56.60
C GLN A 775 25.75 24.43 55.84
N VAL A 776 25.46 23.17 55.53
CA VAL A 776 24.16 22.73 55.04
C VAL A 776 23.53 21.83 56.10
N THR A 777 22.31 22.12 56.55
CA THR A 777 21.64 21.32 57.60
C THR A 777 20.12 21.37 57.52
N GLN A 778 19.45 20.27 57.89
CA GLN A 778 18.00 20.22 58.19
C GLN A 778 17.74 20.05 59.70
N ASP A 779 18.80 19.94 60.49
CA ASP A 779 18.75 19.84 61.95
C ASP A 779 19.57 20.99 62.53
N LEU A 780 18.92 22.15 62.67
CA LEU A 780 19.52 23.35 63.20
C LEU A 780 19.92 23.15 64.67
N LYS A 781 19.14 22.34 65.41
CA LYS A 781 19.38 22.02 66.81
C LYS A 781 20.70 21.28 66.98
N SER A 782 20.90 20.19 66.23
CA SER A 782 22.17 19.45 66.25
C SER A 782 23.33 20.34 65.81
N PHE A 783 23.14 21.18 64.79
CA PHE A 783 24.19 22.09 64.34
C PHE A 783 24.66 23.05 65.44
N TRP A 784 23.74 23.63 66.21
CA TRP A 784 24.09 24.50 67.34
C TRP A 784 24.83 23.76 68.45
N GLN A 785 24.51 22.49 68.71
CA GLN A 785 25.13 21.69 69.78
C GLN A 785 26.56 21.24 69.44
N THR A 786 26.83 20.91 68.17
CA THR A 786 28.07 20.22 67.80
C THR A 786 28.93 21.06 66.86
N THR A 787 28.43 21.34 65.65
CA THR A 787 29.23 21.88 64.54
C THR A 787 29.45 23.40 64.62
N TYR A 788 28.54 24.15 65.26
CA TYR A 788 28.62 25.61 65.34
C TYR A 788 29.94 26.10 65.94
N HIS A 789 30.46 25.43 66.97
CA HIS A 789 31.67 25.89 67.65
C HIS A 789 32.92 25.83 66.75
N GLU A 790 32.97 24.91 65.79
CA GLU A 790 34.04 24.81 64.80
C GLU A 790 33.88 25.90 63.74
N VAL A 791 32.68 26.03 63.17
CA VAL A 791 32.33 27.07 62.18
C VAL A 791 32.56 28.47 62.76
N ARG A 792 32.26 28.67 64.04
CA ARG A 792 32.51 29.91 64.78
C ARG A 792 33.99 30.27 64.83
N LYS A 793 34.90 29.32 65.09
CA LYS A 793 36.35 29.60 65.14
C LYS A 793 36.84 30.15 63.81
N GLU A 794 36.42 29.51 62.71
CA GLU A 794 36.76 29.94 61.35
C GLU A 794 36.16 31.32 61.01
N LEU A 795 34.87 31.52 61.31
CA LEU A 795 34.18 32.77 61.02
C LEU A 795 34.67 33.95 61.85
N ARG A 796 35.07 33.73 63.10
CA ARG A 796 35.65 34.76 63.97
C ARG A 796 37.00 35.24 63.43
N MET A 797 37.82 34.36 62.85
CA MET A 797 39.09 34.72 62.22
C MET A 797 38.87 35.52 60.93
N ARG A 798 37.95 35.08 60.06
CA ARG A 798 37.72 35.72 58.75
C ARG A 798 36.85 36.99 58.83
N TYR A 799 35.93 37.07 59.79
CA TYR A 799 34.98 38.18 59.95
C TYR A 799 34.98 38.71 61.40
N PRO A 800 36.08 39.35 61.86
CA PRO A 800 36.26 39.76 63.26
C PRO A 800 35.33 40.89 63.70
N LYS A 801 34.77 41.65 62.75
CA LYS A 801 33.82 42.75 63.02
C LYS A 801 32.39 42.26 63.29
N HIS A 802 32.09 40.98 63.03
CA HIS A 802 30.76 40.39 63.26
C HIS A 802 30.68 39.76 64.65
N HIS A 803 29.49 39.77 65.23
CA HIS A 803 29.25 39.18 66.54
C HIS A 803 29.02 37.67 66.41
N TRP A 804 29.92 36.88 66.99
CA TRP A 804 29.86 35.41 67.00
C TRP A 804 29.73 34.91 68.44
N PRO A 805 28.50 34.80 68.97
CA PRO A 805 28.23 34.46 70.37
C PRO A 805 28.72 33.05 70.72
N GLU A 806 29.07 32.81 71.98
CA GLU A 806 29.38 31.46 72.46
C GLU A 806 28.13 30.61 72.61
N ASP A 807 27.05 31.25 73.06
CA ASP A 807 25.70 30.69 73.10
C ASP A 807 24.87 31.21 71.90
N PRO A 808 24.68 30.42 70.82
CA PRO A 808 23.84 30.82 69.69
C PRO A 808 22.34 30.75 69.99
N TRP A 809 21.92 30.12 71.09
CA TRP A 809 20.51 29.84 71.42
C TRP A 809 19.76 31.04 71.98
N THR A 810 20.46 31.91 72.70
CA THR A 810 19.88 33.10 73.35
C THR A 810 20.34 34.41 72.70
N ALA A 811 21.24 34.31 71.72
CA ALA A 811 21.80 35.48 71.06
C ALA A 811 20.79 36.19 70.15
N GLU A 812 20.82 37.52 70.21
CA GLU A 812 20.01 38.38 69.35
C GLU A 812 20.48 38.28 67.90
N ALA A 813 19.59 37.84 67.00
CA ALA A 813 19.85 37.81 65.57
C ALA A 813 19.93 39.21 64.96
N VAL A 814 20.89 39.42 64.06
CA VAL A 814 21.13 40.72 63.44
C VAL A 814 21.30 40.61 61.93
N ARG A 815 20.70 41.54 61.18
CA ARG A 815 20.80 41.63 59.71
C ARG A 815 22.20 42.10 59.22
N GLY A 816 23.17 42.27 60.12
CA GLY A 816 24.50 42.79 59.79
C GLY A 816 25.39 42.96 61.02
N VAL A 817 26.37 43.86 60.96
CA VAL A 817 27.18 44.22 62.14
C VAL A 817 26.33 45.04 63.10
N LYS A 818 26.35 44.70 64.39
CA LYS A 818 25.68 45.48 65.44
C LYS A 818 26.26 46.90 65.43
N ARG A 819 25.47 47.91 65.08
CA ARG A 819 25.93 49.32 65.16
C ARG A 819 26.23 49.60 66.63
N ARG A 820 27.48 49.94 66.95
CA ARG A 820 27.80 50.56 68.25
C ARG A 820 27.03 51.87 68.30
N GLY A 821 26.19 52.02 69.32
CA GLY A 821 25.62 53.33 69.68
C GLY A 821 26.75 54.30 69.98
#